data_AF-A0A537MMC1-F1
#
_entry.id   AF-A0A537MMC1-F1
#
_cell.length_a   1.000
_cell.length_b   1.000
_cell.length_c   1.000
_cell.angle_alpha   90.00
_cell.angle_beta   90.00
_cell.angle_gamma   90.00
#
_symmetry.space_group_name_H-M   'P 1'
#
loop_
_entity.id
_entity.type
_entity.pdbx_description
1 polymer ?
#
loop_
_entity_poly.entity_id
_entity_poly.type
_entity_poly.pdbx_seq_one_letter_code
_entity_poly.pdbx_strand_id
1 'polypeptide(L)'
;MAFLQLNIRGRLILGFSVLCVLLAAVVGTTIIKVATVRDSTERTINLRVPTAMTANDLVAGVYASLASLRGWLITGNEAFKTERAGLWKGIEEHGSEMDRLSGHWTVEQNKLDWKQAKPLLDELRNAQDRAEAIAHTIDEQPAAKILATEAAPLAKLMLQKATSIINEEGMIPSTDQRKSLLIGFADMRGSMAMAIGAIRAYLLTADVAFKKEFEELWALNQKKFDALSERRPEMTADQQAAFDALVAARAKFSPLPQKMFEIRASDRWNMAQWFLTNEAAPRANKLLDIFAGTKNSVGSRMGGMVSRQQDNLRADGAAVLAETNFLTTLLWVLLGAGIGVAATVVYMTNRSIVPPILKMVGAMGQLAAGDHSVEIPATDKKDEIGQMAKAVLIFKENMIKARELAAKEAEAIKDRIARAARVNELTEAFDSDISSVLKSVASASTELQATASSMTATAEETSNQATAVAAATEEASTNVQTVAAASEELASSVNEISRQVAQSAAIAQKAVMEADRTNATVQGLFNDAAGIGDVVKLISEIAGQTNLLALNATIEAARAGEAGRGFAVVAAEVKSLAEQTAKATDQISAQVSSIQTSSSDAVSAIRGISGTINQMNEIASMIASAVEEQGSATQEIARNVQQAALGTGEISSNVTGVQQAAGDTGAAAHQVLEASNELSRQSETMRGQVESFLSNIKAA
;
A
#
# COMPACT_ATOMS: atom_id res chain seq x y z
N MET A 1 34.68 67.47 1.64
CA MET A 1 35.07 68.76 2.25
C MET A 1 33.90 69.59 2.79
N ALA A 2 32.67 69.50 2.25
CA ALA A 2 31.51 70.24 2.78
C ALA A 2 31.06 69.85 4.22
N PHE A 3 31.29 68.59 4.62
CA PHE A 3 30.93 68.08 5.95
C PHE A 3 31.70 68.73 7.12
N LEU A 4 32.93 69.21 6.85
CA LEU A 4 33.80 69.86 7.84
C LEU A 4 33.42 71.32 8.13
N GLN A 5 32.50 71.91 7.36
CA GLN A 5 32.01 73.28 7.57
C GLN A 5 30.65 73.33 8.29
N LEU A 6 30.03 72.19 8.58
CA LEU A 6 28.79 72.11 9.36
C LEU A 6 29.09 72.22 10.86
N ASN A 7 28.26 72.98 11.58
CA ASN A 7 28.22 73.02 13.04
C ASN A 7 27.93 71.63 13.64
N ILE A 8 28.26 71.44 14.91
CA ILE A 8 28.11 70.15 15.61
C ILE A 8 26.68 69.60 15.49
N ARG A 9 25.67 70.48 15.60
CA ARG A 9 24.25 70.15 15.41
C ARG A 9 23.93 69.62 14.00
N GLY A 10 24.52 70.22 12.97
CA GLY A 10 24.30 69.82 11.58
C GLY A 10 24.88 68.45 11.25
N ARG A 11 26.01 68.09 11.88
CA ARG A 11 26.63 66.76 11.71
C ARG A 11 25.84 65.65 12.37
N LEU A 12 25.29 65.90 13.57
CA LEU A 12 24.44 64.95 14.28
C LEU A 12 23.13 64.69 13.54
N ILE A 13 22.47 65.75 13.04
CA ILE A 13 21.23 65.61 12.26
C ILE A 13 21.45 64.81 10.97
N LEU A 14 22.57 65.05 10.26
CA LEU A 14 22.86 64.33 9.02
C LEU A 14 23.16 62.84 9.29
N GLY A 15 23.91 62.54 10.35
CA GLY A 15 24.17 61.15 10.79
C GLY A 15 22.90 60.39 11.18
N PHE A 16 22.00 61.02 11.96
CA PHE A 16 20.71 60.43 12.30
C PHE A 16 19.78 60.29 11.09
N SER A 17 19.80 61.26 10.16
CA SER A 17 18.97 61.19 8.94
C SER A 17 19.36 60.03 8.03
N VAL A 18 20.66 59.77 7.86
CA VAL A 18 21.17 58.61 7.10
C VAL A 18 20.76 57.29 7.77
N LEU A 19 20.83 57.22 9.10
CA LEU A 19 20.40 56.05 9.86
C LEU A 19 18.89 55.78 9.67
N CYS A 20 18.05 56.81 9.73
CA CYS A 20 16.61 56.69 9.54
C CYS A 20 16.23 56.23 8.13
N VAL A 21 16.89 56.74 7.09
CA VAL A 21 16.64 56.32 5.69
C VAL A 21 17.06 54.87 5.47
N LEU A 22 18.22 54.45 6.01
CA LEU A 22 18.64 53.05 5.96
C LEU A 22 17.63 52.14 6.68
N LEU A 23 17.18 52.53 7.87
CA LEU A 23 16.23 51.74 8.64
C LEU A 23 14.87 51.62 7.92
N ALA A 24 14.39 52.70 7.29
CA ALA A 24 13.15 52.67 6.50
C ALA A 24 13.26 51.76 5.27
N ALA A 25 14.38 51.82 4.53
CA ALA A 25 14.62 50.95 3.37
C ALA A 25 14.67 49.47 3.79
N VAL A 26 15.36 49.17 4.90
CA VAL A 26 15.46 47.83 5.46
C VAL A 26 14.10 47.29 5.85
N VAL A 27 13.35 48.05 6.67
CA VAL A 27 12.01 47.65 7.11
C VAL A 27 11.11 47.40 5.89
N GLY A 28 11.17 48.26 4.88
CA GLY A 28 10.44 48.07 3.61
C GLY A 28 10.80 46.76 2.90
N THR A 29 12.11 46.48 2.73
CA THR A 29 12.56 45.22 2.10
C THR A 29 12.19 43.98 2.91
N THR A 30 12.31 44.05 4.24
CA THR A 30 11.96 42.95 5.14
C THR A 30 10.47 42.63 5.05
N ILE A 31 9.60 43.64 5.04
CA ILE A 31 8.14 43.43 4.91
C ILE A 31 7.80 42.71 3.60
N ILE A 32 8.39 43.13 2.47
CA ILE A 32 8.15 42.52 1.16
C ILE A 32 8.62 41.05 1.13
N LYS A 33 9.82 40.78 1.66
CA LYS A 33 10.38 39.42 1.69
C LYS A 33 9.62 38.50 2.63
N VAL A 34 9.24 38.98 3.82
CA VAL A 34 8.40 38.22 4.76
C VAL A 34 7.03 37.90 4.15
N ALA A 35 6.42 38.83 3.41
CA ALA A 35 5.18 38.56 2.69
C ALA A 35 5.36 37.44 1.64
N THR A 36 6.47 37.43 0.91
CA THR A 36 6.78 36.39 -0.09
C THR A 36 6.97 35.00 0.56
N VAL A 37 7.62 34.96 1.73
CA VAL A 37 7.77 33.72 2.53
C VAL A 37 6.43 33.23 3.06
N ARG A 38 5.57 34.15 3.56
CA ARG A 38 4.22 33.81 4.02
C ARG A 38 3.39 33.20 2.90
N ASP A 39 3.34 33.84 1.73
CA ASP A 39 2.54 33.35 0.60
C ASP A 39 3.01 31.97 0.09
N SER A 40 4.32 31.72 0.13
CA SER A 40 4.90 30.42 -0.25
C SER A 40 4.63 29.34 0.80
N THR A 41 4.67 29.70 2.08
CA THR A 41 4.30 28.81 3.20
C THR A 41 2.81 28.47 3.15
N GLU A 42 1.93 29.45 2.95
CA GLU A 42 0.49 29.23 2.81
C GLU A 42 0.16 28.34 1.61
N ARG A 43 0.80 28.56 0.45
CA ARG A 43 0.66 27.69 -0.72
C ARG A 43 1.14 26.27 -0.44
N THR A 44 2.22 26.11 0.31
CA THR A 44 2.74 24.80 0.70
C THR A 44 1.75 24.04 1.58
N ILE A 45 1.30 24.67 2.66
CA ILE A 45 0.44 24.05 3.68
C ILE A 45 -0.99 23.85 3.19
N ASN A 46 -1.59 24.85 2.52
CA ASN A 46 -3.01 24.83 2.20
C ASN A 46 -3.33 24.29 0.80
N LEU A 47 -2.31 24.07 -0.04
CA LEU A 47 -2.50 23.62 -1.41
C LEU A 47 -1.59 22.45 -1.79
N ARG A 48 -0.26 22.60 -1.68
CA ARG A 48 0.69 21.57 -2.17
C ARG A 48 0.62 20.28 -1.38
N VAL A 49 0.71 20.36 -0.05
CA VAL A 49 0.66 19.18 0.83
C VAL A 49 -0.69 18.46 0.73
N PRO A 50 -1.85 19.13 0.87
CA PRO A 50 -3.15 18.49 0.69
C PRO A 50 -3.28 17.85 -0.69
N THR A 51 -2.84 18.53 -1.75
CA THR A 51 -2.92 17.96 -3.10
C THR A 51 -2.09 16.69 -3.24
N ALA A 52 -0.87 16.66 -2.68
CA ALA A 52 0.00 15.49 -2.72
C ALA A 52 -0.60 14.31 -1.94
N MET A 53 -1.12 14.58 -0.73
CA MET A 53 -1.74 13.56 0.13
C MET A 53 -2.98 12.97 -0.52
N THR A 54 -3.94 13.80 -0.93
CA THR A 54 -5.17 13.32 -1.56
C THR A 54 -4.90 12.58 -2.87
N ALA A 55 -3.92 12.99 -3.67
CA ALA A 55 -3.52 12.24 -4.87
C ALA A 55 -2.96 10.85 -4.50
N ASN A 56 -2.19 10.75 -3.42
CA ASN A 56 -1.67 9.48 -2.91
C ASN A 56 -2.78 8.59 -2.32
N ASP A 57 -3.74 9.18 -1.60
CA ASP A 57 -4.89 8.47 -1.04
C ASP A 57 -5.82 7.93 -2.14
N LEU A 58 -6.00 8.69 -3.24
CA LEU A 58 -6.69 8.20 -4.44
C LEU A 58 -5.96 7.00 -5.07
N VAL A 59 -4.63 7.03 -5.15
CA VAL A 59 -3.83 5.89 -5.63
C VAL A 59 -4.04 4.66 -4.76
N ALA A 60 -3.95 4.83 -3.44
CA ALA A 60 -4.16 3.74 -2.48
C ALA A 60 -5.59 3.17 -2.58
N GLY A 61 -6.60 4.04 -2.65
CA GLY A 61 -8.00 3.66 -2.81
C GLY A 61 -8.27 2.89 -4.11
N VAL A 62 -7.69 3.32 -5.23
CA VAL A 62 -7.82 2.60 -6.52
C VAL A 62 -7.20 1.21 -6.42
N TYR A 63 -6.02 1.04 -5.82
CA TYR A 63 -5.43 -0.28 -5.61
C TYR A 63 -6.27 -1.17 -4.69
N ALA A 64 -6.67 -0.64 -3.53
CA ALA A 64 -7.44 -1.38 -2.54
C ALA A 64 -8.81 -1.80 -3.10
N SER A 65 -9.48 -0.93 -3.87
CA SER A 65 -10.79 -1.24 -4.47
C SER A 65 -10.72 -2.41 -5.46
N LEU A 66 -9.64 -2.50 -6.25
CA LEU A 66 -9.40 -3.63 -7.16
C LEU A 66 -9.04 -4.91 -6.41
N ALA A 67 -8.24 -4.80 -5.35
CA ALA A 67 -7.87 -5.94 -4.52
C ALA A 67 -9.11 -6.53 -3.82
N SER A 68 -9.94 -5.68 -3.24
CA SER A 68 -11.19 -6.08 -2.59
C SER A 68 -12.18 -6.68 -3.60
N LEU A 69 -12.31 -6.09 -4.80
CA LEU A 69 -13.10 -6.70 -5.88
C LEU A 69 -12.58 -8.11 -6.25
N ARG A 70 -11.27 -8.30 -6.42
CA ARG A 70 -10.68 -9.63 -6.68
C ARG A 70 -10.98 -10.61 -5.54
N GLY A 71 -10.89 -10.15 -4.29
CA GLY A 71 -11.25 -10.94 -3.12
C GLY A 71 -12.68 -11.47 -3.22
N TRP A 72 -13.64 -10.62 -3.57
CA TRP A 72 -15.03 -11.02 -3.83
C TRP A 72 -15.14 -12.03 -4.99
N LEU A 73 -14.52 -11.74 -6.13
CA LEU A 73 -14.60 -12.61 -7.32
C LEU A 73 -14.09 -14.03 -7.04
N ILE A 74 -13.02 -14.16 -6.25
CA ILE A 74 -12.39 -15.46 -5.96
C ILE A 74 -13.16 -16.21 -4.87
N THR A 75 -13.57 -15.51 -3.80
CA THR A 75 -14.03 -16.17 -2.56
C THR A 75 -15.54 -16.16 -2.36
N GLY A 76 -16.26 -15.23 -2.98
CA GLY A 76 -17.68 -15.00 -2.70
C GLY A 76 -17.94 -14.50 -1.26
N ASN A 77 -16.94 -13.96 -0.58
CA ASN A 77 -17.10 -13.42 0.77
C ASN A 77 -17.61 -11.96 0.74
N GLU A 78 -18.83 -11.75 1.24
CA GLU A 78 -19.51 -10.45 1.32
C GLU A 78 -18.73 -9.36 2.10
N ALA A 79 -17.78 -9.75 2.95
CA ALA A 79 -16.89 -8.80 3.63
C ALA A 79 -16.13 -7.91 2.62
N PHE A 80 -15.70 -8.47 1.50
CA PHE A 80 -15.02 -7.71 0.44
C PHE A 80 -15.94 -6.71 -0.27
N LYS A 81 -17.24 -6.99 -0.40
CA LYS A 81 -18.19 -6.02 -0.96
C LYS A 81 -18.36 -4.83 -0.02
N THR A 82 -18.47 -5.11 1.28
CA THR A 82 -18.58 -4.09 2.32
C THR A 82 -17.30 -3.23 2.38
N GLU A 83 -16.13 -3.86 2.35
CA GLU A 83 -14.84 -3.18 2.29
C GLU A 83 -14.73 -2.30 1.03
N ARG A 84 -15.04 -2.84 -0.16
CA ARG A 84 -15.00 -2.06 -1.42
C ARG A 84 -15.95 -0.85 -1.38
N ALA A 85 -17.15 -1.01 -0.84
CA ALA A 85 -18.09 0.10 -0.70
C ALA A 85 -17.53 1.21 0.22
N GLY A 86 -16.88 0.82 1.33
CA GLY A 86 -16.17 1.76 2.21
C GLY A 86 -15.01 2.47 1.50
N LEU A 87 -14.21 1.73 0.73
CA LEU A 87 -13.11 2.29 -0.07
C LEU A 87 -13.61 3.31 -1.10
N TRP A 88 -14.74 3.04 -1.77
CA TRP A 88 -15.33 3.99 -2.72
C TRP A 88 -15.85 5.27 -2.07
N LYS A 89 -16.43 5.17 -0.87
CA LYS A 89 -16.77 6.36 -0.10
C LYS A 89 -15.54 7.24 0.14
N GLY A 90 -14.42 6.62 0.53
CA GLY A 90 -13.13 7.31 0.63
C GLY A 90 -12.70 7.93 -0.70
N ILE A 91 -12.71 7.17 -1.81
CA ILE A 91 -12.32 7.68 -3.13
C ILE A 91 -13.17 8.90 -3.55
N GLU A 92 -14.47 8.89 -3.29
CA GLU A 92 -15.38 10.01 -3.57
C GLU A 92 -15.09 11.25 -2.72
N GLU A 93 -14.80 11.06 -1.43
CA GLU A 93 -14.41 12.12 -0.51
C GLU A 93 -13.10 12.78 -0.98
N HIS A 94 -12.08 11.97 -1.32
CA HIS A 94 -10.82 12.47 -1.88
C HIS A 94 -11.02 13.12 -3.26
N GLY A 95 -11.93 12.62 -4.09
CA GLY A 95 -12.26 13.24 -5.37
C GLY A 95 -12.91 14.61 -5.22
N SER A 96 -13.81 14.76 -4.23
CA SER A 96 -14.42 16.06 -3.89
C SER A 96 -13.38 17.05 -3.36
N GLU A 97 -12.42 16.56 -2.57
CA GLU A 97 -11.30 17.37 -2.09
C GLU A 97 -10.37 17.80 -3.24
N MET A 98 -10.13 16.93 -4.23
CA MET A 98 -9.43 17.32 -5.46
C MET A 98 -10.16 18.38 -6.26
N ASP A 99 -11.49 18.31 -6.37
CA ASP A 99 -12.27 19.38 -6.99
C ASP A 99 -12.05 20.72 -6.27
N ARG A 100 -12.12 20.73 -4.93
CA ARG A 100 -11.91 21.93 -4.11
C ARG A 100 -10.51 22.53 -4.30
N LEU A 101 -9.48 21.69 -4.27
CA LEU A 101 -8.08 22.10 -4.41
C LEU A 101 -7.75 22.55 -5.84
N SER A 102 -8.36 21.92 -6.85
CA SER A 102 -8.06 22.18 -8.27
C SER A 102 -8.31 23.63 -8.72
N GLY A 103 -9.26 24.32 -8.08
CA GLY A 103 -9.55 25.72 -8.34
C GLY A 103 -8.39 26.68 -8.03
N HIS A 104 -7.48 26.27 -7.15
CA HIS A 104 -6.36 27.09 -6.68
C HIS A 104 -5.00 26.58 -7.19
N TRP A 105 -4.96 25.51 -7.99
CA TRP A 105 -3.70 24.98 -8.50
C TRP A 105 -2.97 25.99 -9.38
N THR A 106 -1.68 26.14 -9.10
CA THR A 106 -0.76 26.97 -9.86
C THR A 106 -0.06 26.21 -11.00
N VAL A 107 -0.24 24.88 -11.06
CA VAL A 107 0.38 24.01 -12.08
C VAL A 107 -0.69 23.53 -13.04
N GLU A 108 -0.65 24.02 -14.28
CA GLU A 108 -1.65 23.72 -15.32
C GLU A 108 -1.76 22.22 -15.62
N GLN A 109 -0.65 21.49 -15.61
CA GLN A 109 -0.67 20.05 -15.86
C GLN A 109 -1.52 19.30 -14.80
N ASN A 110 -1.53 19.75 -13.54
CA ASN A 110 -2.39 19.12 -12.52
C ASN A 110 -3.88 19.29 -12.85
N LYS A 111 -4.27 20.47 -13.36
CA LYS A 111 -5.66 20.73 -13.78
C LYS A 111 -6.08 19.83 -14.94
N LEU A 112 -5.19 19.66 -15.93
CA LEU A 112 -5.43 18.78 -17.07
C LEU A 112 -5.54 17.32 -16.65
N ASP A 113 -4.67 16.88 -15.74
CA ASP A 113 -4.64 15.53 -15.20
C ASP A 113 -5.91 15.23 -14.40
N TRP A 114 -6.35 16.13 -13.53
CA TRP A 114 -7.61 15.97 -12.80
C TRP A 114 -8.84 15.96 -13.71
N LYS A 115 -8.87 16.83 -14.73
CA LYS A 115 -9.95 16.86 -15.72
C LYS A 115 -10.10 15.52 -16.46
N GLN A 116 -9.00 14.79 -16.66
CA GLN A 116 -9.00 13.45 -17.24
C GLN A 116 -9.33 12.36 -16.22
N ALA A 117 -8.80 12.46 -15.00
CA ALA A 117 -9.00 11.47 -13.95
C ALA A 117 -10.44 11.41 -13.46
N LYS A 118 -11.13 12.55 -13.34
CA LYS A 118 -12.48 12.65 -12.80
C LYS A 118 -13.49 11.69 -13.47
N PRO A 119 -13.72 11.73 -14.80
CA PRO A 119 -14.62 10.78 -15.45
C PRO A 119 -14.13 9.33 -15.37
N LEU A 120 -12.81 9.10 -15.31
CA LEU A 120 -12.24 7.75 -15.18
C LEU A 120 -12.55 7.10 -13.83
N LEU A 121 -12.73 7.88 -12.76
CA LEU A 121 -13.16 7.36 -11.45
C LEU A 121 -14.57 6.77 -11.55
N ASP A 122 -15.51 7.51 -12.16
CA ASP A 122 -16.88 7.04 -12.37
C ASP A 122 -16.92 5.81 -13.30
N GLU A 123 -16.14 5.83 -14.38
CA GLU A 123 -16.05 4.69 -15.28
C GLU A 123 -15.45 3.46 -14.60
N LEU A 124 -14.43 3.64 -13.74
CA LEU A 124 -13.83 2.57 -12.96
C LEU A 124 -14.86 1.97 -12.00
N ARG A 125 -15.58 2.81 -11.25
CA ARG A 125 -16.64 2.35 -10.34
C ARG A 125 -17.68 1.52 -11.08
N ASN A 126 -18.20 2.04 -12.19
CA ASN A 126 -19.20 1.35 -12.99
C ASN A 126 -18.71 0.00 -13.54
N ALA A 127 -17.43 -0.11 -13.91
CA ALA A 127 -16.84 -1.37 -14.35
C ALA A 127 -16.71 -2.37 -13.20
N GLN A 128 -16.30 -1.91 -12.01
CA GLN A 128 -16.22 -2.74 -10.81
C GLN A 128 -17.60 -3.23 -10.35
N ASP A 129 -18.61 -2.36 -10.36
CA ASP A 129 -19.97 -2.71 -9.95
C ASP A 129 -20.60 -3.73 -10.92
N ARG A 130 -20.31 -3.63 -12.23
CA ARG A 130 -20.71 -4.66 -13.21
C ARG A 130 -20.04 -6.00 -12.95
N ALA A 131 -18.74 -6.00 -12.63
CA ALA A 131 -18.03 -7.23 -12.29
C ALA A 131 -18.61 -7.86 -11.01
N GLU A 132 -18.85 -7.06 -9.96
CA GLU A 132 -19.43 -7.54 -8.71
C GLU A 132 -20.83 -8.12 -8.90
N ALA A 133 -21.70 -7.42 -9.63
CA ALA A 133 -23.10 -7.81 -9.83
C ALA A 133 -23.26 -9.12 -10.61
N ILE A 134 -22.29 -9.44 -11.47
CA ILE A 134 -22.31 -10.67 -12.29
C ILE A 134 -21.63 -11.84 -11.58
N ALA A 135 -20.65 -11.57 -10.72
CA ALA A 135 -19.94 -12.61 -9.98
C ALA A 135 -20.88 -13.45 -9.11
N HIS A 136 -20.63 -14.76 -9.06
CA HIS A 136 -21.42 -15.74 -8.33
C HIS A 136 -22.89 -15.83 -8.77
N THR A 137 -23.21 -15.34 -9.97
CA THR A 137 -24.53 -15.47 -10.60
C THR A 137 -24.48 -16.43 -11.80
N ILE A 138 -25.64 -16.82 -12.32
CA ILE A 138 -25.71 -17.63 -13.55
C ILE A 138 -25.11 -16.91 -14.76
N ASP A 139 -25.06 -15.58 -14.74
CA ASP A 139 -24.49 -14.76 -15.82
C ASP A 139 -22.96 -14.71 -15.80
N GLU A 140 -22.32 -15.17 -14.72
CA GLU A 140 -20.87 -15.21 -14.61
C GLU A 140 -20.24 -16.10 -15.69
N GLN A 141 -20.84 -17.25 -15.96
CA GLN A 141 -20.35 -18.23 -16.92
C GLN A 141 -21.39 -18.46 -18.02
N PRO A 142 -21.32 -17.72 -19.15
CA PRO A 142 -22.38 -17.75 -20.16
C PRO A 142 -22.59 -19.14 -20.78
N ALA A 143 -21.54 -19.95 -20.88
CA ALA A 143 -21.65 -21.33 -21.35
C ALA A 143 -22.43 -22.21 -20.36
N ALA A 144 -22.18 -22.07 -19.06
CA ALA A 144 -22.93 -22.77 -18.02
C ALA A 144 -24.40 -22.32 -17.97
N LYS A 145 -24.67 -21.03 -18.22
CA LYS A 145 -26.04 -20.52 -18.38
C LYS A 145 -26.78 -21.20 -19.52
N ILE A 146 -26.17 -21.28 -20.72
CA ILE A 146 -26.76 -21.97 -21.88
C ILE A 146 -27.02 -23.45 -21.53
N LEU A 147 -26.06 -24.10 -20.86
CA LEU A 147 -26.23 -25.48 -20.42
C LEU A 147 -27.46 -25.63 -19.51
N ALA A 148 -27.59 -24.79 -18.48
CA ALA A 148 -28.64 -24.89 -17.48
C ALA A 148 -30.03 -24.51 -18.02
N THR A 149 -30.10 -23.45 -18.83
CA THR A 149 -31.38 -22.82 -19.24
C THR A 149 -31.90 -23.31 -20.59
N GLU A 150 -31.02 -23.75 -21.50
CA GLU A 150 -31.39 -24.16 -22.86
C GLU A 150 -31.09 -25.65 -23.09
N ALA A 151 -29.83 -26.07 -22.90
CA ALA A 151 -29.40 -27.40 -23.33
C ALA A 151 -29.89 -28.54 -22.41
N ALA A 152 -29.86 -28.35 -21.09
CA ALA A 152 -30.28 -29.37 -20.12
C ALA A 152 -31.79 -29.71 -20.20
N PRO A 153 -32.71 -28.73 -20.35
CA PRO A 153 -34.12 -29.04 -20.61
C PRO A 153 -34.34 -29.86 -21.88
N LEU A 154 -33.65 -29.52 -22.98
CA LEU A 154 -33.73 -30.26 -24.25
C LEU A 154 -33.16 -31.68 -24.11
N ALA A 155 -32.00 -31.82 -23.48
CA ALA A 155 -31.38 -33.10 -23.18
C ALA A 155 -32.28 -33.99 -22.31
N LYS A 156 -32.92 -33.42 -21.28
CA LYS A 156 -33.89 -34.12 -20.42
C LYS A 156 -35.08 -34.60 -21.25
N LEU A 157 -35.64 -33.75 -22.11
CA LEU A 157 -36.75 -34.12 -22.98
C LEU A 157 -36.35 -35.26 -23.93
N MET A 158 -35.17 -35.19 -24.56
CA MET A 158 -34.66 -36.26 -25.43
C MET A 158 -34.52 -37.59 -24.67
N LEU A 159 -33.93 -37.58 -23.47
CA LEU A 159 -33.77 -38.79 -22.63
C LEU A 159 -35.12 -39.36 -22.19
N GLN A 160 -36.08 -38.49 -21.83
CA GLN A 160 -37.44 -38.90 -21.46
C GLN A 160 -38.17 -39.55 -22.63
N LYS A 161 -38.11 -38.96 -23.83
CA LYS A 161 -38.76 -39.53 -25.02
C LYS A 161 -38.13 -40.85 -25.45
N ALA A 162 -36.79 -40.96 -25.44
CA ALA A 162 -36.11 -42.23 -25.68
C ALA A 162 -36.52 -43.30 -24.65
N THR A 163 -36.64 -42.93 -23.37
CA THR A 163 -37.07 -43.86 -22.30
C THR A 163 -38.53 -44.28 -22.46
N SER A 164 -39.42 -43.37 -22.89
CA SER A 164 -40.81 -43.70 -23.19
C SER A 164 -40.91 -44.78 -24.27
N ILE A 165 -40.14 -44.64 -25.35
CA ILE A 165 -40.10 -45.62 -26.45
C ILE A 165 -39.59 -46.97 -25.95
N ILE A 166 -38.51 -46.98 -25.16
CA ILE A 166 -37.93 -48.19 -24.55
C ILE A 166 -38.93 -48.89 -23.61
N ASN A 167 -39.65 -48.13 -22.78
CA ASN A 167 -40.63 -48.69 -21.85
C ASN A 167 -41.82 -49.32 -22.58
N GLU A 168 -42.27 -48.70 -23.67
CA GLU A 168 -43.35 -49.24 -24.51
C GLU A 168 -42.93 -50.54 -25.19
N GLU A 169 -41.69 -50.65 -25.69
CA GLU A 169 -41.16 -51.92 -26.23
C GLU A 169 -41.24 -53.07 -25.23
N GLY A 170 -41.08 -52.80 -23.93
CA GLY A 170 -41.21 -53.80 -22.88
C GLY A 170 -42.63 -54.37 -22.71
N MET A 171 -43.65 -53.72 -23.30
CA MET A 171 -45.05 -54.14 -23.24
C MET A 171 -45.52 -54.84 -24.53
N ILE A 172 -44.69 -54.90 -25.56
CA ILE A 172 -45.04 -55.40 -26.89
C ILE A 172 -44.50 -56.83 -27.06
N PRO A 173 -45.22 -57.76 -27.72
CA PRO A 173 -44.77 -59.13 -27.93
C PRO A 173 -43.36 -59.20 -28.55
N SER A 174 -42.51 -60.02 -27.94
CA SER A 174 -41.09 -60.08 -28.29
C SER A 174 -40.86 -60.77 -29.64
N THR A 175 -40.49 -60.00 -30.65
CA THR A 175 -39.99 -60.49 -31.95
C THR A 175 -38.55 -60.00 -32.15
N ASP A 176 -37.79 -60.65 -33.04
CA ASP A 176 -36.39 -60.27 -33.29
C ASP A 176 -36.27 -58.83 -33.80
N GLN A 177 -37.23 -58.37 -34.61
CA GLN A 177 -37.28 -56.99 -35.12
C GLN A 177 -37.50 -55.97 -33.99
N ARG A 178 -38.41 -56.27 -33.03
CA ARG A 178 -38.69 -55.41 -31.87
C ARG A 178 -37.54 -55.42 -30.85
N LYS A 179 -36.91 -56.57 -30.60
CA LYS A 179 -35.68 -56.66 -29.78
C LYS A 179 -34.56 -55.79 -30.35
N SER A 180 -34.37 -55.83 -31.68
CA SER A 180 -33.38 -54.97 -32.35
C SER A 180 -33.70 -53.47 -32.19
N LEU A 181 -34.98 -53.08 -32.28
CA LEU A 181 -35.42 -51.69 -32.10
C LEU A 181 -35.17 -51.20 -30.65
N LEU A 182 -35.50 -52.04 -29.67
CA LEU A 182 -35.21 -51.80 -28.25
C LEU A 182 -33.72 -51.57 -27.98
N ILE A 183 -32.85 -52.44 -28.53
CA ILE A 183 -31.39 -52.29 -28.40
C ILE A 183 -30.93 -50.97 -29.01
N GLY A 184 -31.39 -50.64 -30.22
CA GLY A 184 -31.03 -49.40 -30.90
C GLY A 184 -31.38 -48.16 -30.07
N PHE A 185 -32.58 -48.11 -29.48
CA PHE A 185 -32.98 -46.99 -28.62
C PHE A 185 -32.21 -46.94 -27.30
N ALA A 186 -31.92 -48.09 -26.68
CA ALA A 186 -31.11 -48.16 -25.47
C ALA A 186 -29.68 -47.62 -25.72
N ASP A 187 -29.09 -48.01 -26.84
CA ASP A 187 -27.77 -47.59 -27.29
C ASP A 187 -27.70 -46.09 -27.64
N MET A 188 -28.72 -45.57 -28.32
CA MET A 188 -28.86 -44.14 -28.60
C MET A 188 -29.01 -43.36 -27.29
N ARG A 189 -29.85 -43.82 -26.37
CA ARG A 189 -30.04 -43.15 -25.07
C ARG A 189 -28.74 -43.13 -24.25
N GLY A 190 -28.02 -44.25 -24.18
CA GLY A 190 -26.77 -44.36 -23.42
C GLY A 190 -25.66 -43.45 -23.97
N SER A 191 -25.42 -43.51 -25.28
CA SER A 191 -24.42 -42.63 -25.92
C SER A 191 -24.76 -41.14 -25.80
N MET A 192 -26.04 -40.78 -25.83
CA MET A 192 -26.50 -39.41 -25.61
C MET A 192 -26.24 -38.92 -24.18
N ALA A 193 -26.51 -39.76 -23.18
CA ALA A 193 -26.22 -39.44 -21.78
C ALA A 193 -24.73 -39.20 -21.53
N MET A 194 -23.87 -40.05 -22.13
CA MET A 194 -22.41 -39.88 -22.07
C MET A 194 -21.97 -38.57 -22.75
N ALA A 195 -22.50 -38.25 -23.93
CA ALA A 195 -22.18 -37.00 -24.63
C ALA A 195 -22.55 -35.77 -23.78
N ILE A 196 -23.73 -35.78 -23.15
CA ILE A 196 -24.15 -34.69 -22.24
C ILE A 196 -23.20 -34.59 -21.02
N GLY A 197 -22.71 -35.72 -20.52
CA GLY A 197 -21.69 -35.77 -19.47
C GLY A 197 -20.38 -35.09 -19.88
N ALA A 198 -19.89 -35.39 -21.08
CA ALA A 198 -18.68 -34.80 -21.63
C ALA A 198 -18.77 -33.27 -21.80
N ILE A 199 -19.94 -32.73 -22.19
CA ILE A 199 -20.17 -31.27 -22.20
C ILE A 199 -19.95 -30.68 -20.81
N ARG A 200 -20.55 -31.28 -19.78
CA ARG A 200 -20.44 -30.79 -18.39
C ARG A 200 -18.99 -30.81 -17.91
N ALA A 201 -18.29 -31.91 -18.19
CA ALA A 201 -16.89 -32.06 -17.83
C ALA A 201 -16.04 -30.97 -18.49
N TYR A 202 -16.19 -30.75 -19.80
CA TYR A 202 -15.47 -29.68 -20.50
C TYR A 202 -15.77 -28.29 -19.95
N LEU A 203 -17.04 -27.96 -19.67
CA LEU A 203 -17.39 -26.64 -19.15
C LEU A 203 -16.79 -26.39 -17.75
N LEU A 204 -16.69 -27.43 -16.93
CA LEU A 204 -16.08 -27.36 -15.61
C LEU A 204 -14.56 -27.23 -15.67
N THR A 205 -13.88 -28.09 -16.44
CA THR A 205 -12.42 -28.24 -16.40
C THR A 205 -11.68 -27.47 -17.50
N ALA A 206 -12.36 -27.08 -18.59
CA ALA A 206 -11.76 -26.66 -19.85
C ALA A 206 -10.81 -27.68 -20.51
N ASP A 207 -10.80 -28.93 -20.05
CA ASP A 207 -9.94 -29.96 -20.62
C ASP A 207 -10.46 -30.43 -21.99
N VAL A 208 -9.68 -30.15 -23.03
CA VAL A 208 -9.99 -30.44 -24.44
C VAL A 208 -10.27 -31.94 -24.68
N ALA A 209 -9.80 -32.83 -23.82
CA ALA A 209 -10.13 -34.26 -23.88
C ALA A 209 -11.65 -34.50 -23.82
N PHE A 210 -12.37 -33.80 -22.95
CA PHE A 210 -13.82 -33.93 -22.83
C PHE A 210 -14.57 -33.32 -24.02
N LYS A 211 -14.03 -32.26 -24.63
CA LYS A 211 -14.57 -31.73 -25.90
C LYS A 211 -14.47 -32.79 -27.00
N LYS A 212 -13.31 -33.42 -27.14
CA LYS A 212 -13.09 -34.49 -28.12
C LYS A 212 -13.97 -35.70 -27.84
N GLU A 213 -14.09 -36.10 -26.58
CA GLU A 213 -14.99 -37.18 -26.16
C GLU A 213 -16.45 -36.88 -26.55
N PHE A 214 -16.92 -35.65 -26.32
CA PHE A 214 -18.25 -35.23 -26.79
C PHE A 214 -18.38 -35.39 -28.32
N GLU A 215 -17.41 -34.90 -29.10
CA GLU A 215 -17.47 -34.95 -30.56
C GLU A 215 -17.56 -36.40 -31.08
N GLU A 216 -16.77 -37.32 -30.51
CA GLU A 216 -16.78 -38.74 -30.84
C GLU A 216 -18.11 -39.41 -30.44
N LEU A 217 -18.58 -39.17 -29.20
CA LEU A 217 -19.84 -39.71 -28.70
C LEU A 217 -21.05 -39.16 -29.46
N TRP A 218 -21.03 -37.88 -29.83
CA TRP A 218 -22.10 -37.24 -30.59
C TRP A 218 -22.15 -37.75 -32.03
N ALA A 219 -21.00 -37.94 -32.68
CA ALA A 219 -20.92 -38.57 -34.00
C ALA A 219 -21.44 -40.02 -33.97
N LEU A 220 -21.07 -40.81 -32.95
CA LEU A 220 -21.61 -42.15 -32.75
C LEU A 220 -23.13 -42.13 -32.52
N ASN A 221 -23.59 -41.20 -31.68
CA ASN A 221 -25.01 -41.03 -31.39
C ASN A 221 -25.80 -40.62 -32.64
N GLN A 222 -25.22 -39.79 -33.51
CA GLN A 222 -25.82 -39.38 -34.77
C GLN A 222 -26.03 -40.58 -35.69
N LYS A 223 -25.01 -41.43 -35.88
CA LYS A 223 -25.15 -42.67 -36.67
C LYS A 223 -26.27 -43.57 -36.14
N LYS A 224 -26.37 -43.73 -34.81
CA LYS A 224 -27.44 -44.50 -34.16
C LYS A 224 -28.82 -43.90 -34.39
N PHE A 225 -28.93 -42.57 -34.31
CA PHE A 225 -30.18 -41.86 -34.55
C PHE A 225 -30.63 -41.94 -36.01
N ASP A 226 -29.70 -41.83 -36.97
CA ASP A 226 -30.01 -41.94 -38.40
C ASP A 226 -30.55 -43.34 -38.73
N ALA A 227 -29.90 -44.39 -38.22
CA ALA A 227 -30.36 -45.78 -38.37
C ALA A 227 -31.75 -46.02 -37.75
N LEU A 228 -32.05 -45.39 -36.60
CA LEU A 228 -33.38 -45.46 -35.99
C LEU A 228 -34.44 -44.68 -36.79
N SER A 229 -34.04 -43.58 -37.44
CA SER A 229 -34.93 -42.74 -38.24
C SER A 229 -35.45 -43.48 -39.47
N GLU A 230 -34.61 -44.27 -40.13
CA GLU A 230 -35.02 -45.13 -41.25
C GLU A 230 -36.06 -46.19 -40.83
N ARG A 231 -36.01 -46.60 -39.56
CA ARG A 231 -36.90 -47.60 -38.96
C ARG A 231 -38.16 -47.00 -38.34
N ARG A 232 -38.41 -45.69 -38.52
CA ARG A 232 -39.63 -45.02 -38.07
C ARG A 232 -40.93 -45.74 -38.48
N PRO A 233 -41.07 -46.34 -39.69
CA PRO A 233 -42.28 -47.08 -40.06
C PRO A 233 -42.56 -48.34 -39.21
N GLU A 234 -41.54 -48.88 -38.53
CA GLU A 234 -41.66 -50.06 -37.66
C GLU A 234 -42.21 -49.72 -36.26
N MET A 235 -42.28 -48.43 -35.93
CA MET A 235 -42.71 -47.90 -34.63
C MET A 235 -44.23 -47.81 -34.54
N THR A 236 -44.79 -48.02 -33.34
CA THR A 236 -46.21 -47.75 -33.05
C THR A 236 -46.53 -46.26 -33.19
N ALA A 237 -47.81 -45.89 -33.21
CA ALA A 237 -48.21 -44.49 -33.27
C ALA A 237 -47.65 -43.65 -32.10
N ASP A 238 -47.66 -44.21 -30.88
CA ASP A 238 -47.15 -43.53 -29.69
C ASP A 238 -45.62 -43.41 -29.72
N GLN A 239 -44.92 -44.45 -30.19
CA GLN A 239 -43.47 -44.41 -30.41
C GLN A 239 -43.08 -43.39 -31.49
N GLN A 240 -43.83 -43.30 -32.60
CA GLN A 240 -43.60 -42.30 -33.63
C GLN A 240 -43.78 -40.88 -33.07
N ALA A 241 -44.84 -40.63 -32.31
CA ALA A 241 -45.05 -39.33 -31.67
C ALA A 241 -43.93 -38.97 -30.68
N ALA A 242 -43.46 -39.93 -29.87
CA ALA A 242 -42.32 -39.74 -28.98
C ALA A 242 -41.01 -39.50 -29.75
N PHE A 243 -40.80 -40.21 -30.86
CA PHE A 243 -39.63 -40.08 -31.72
C PHE A 243 -39.60 -38.72 -32.42
N ASP A 244 -40.73 -38.24 -32.95
CA ASP A 244 -40.83 -36.91 -33.58
C ASP A 244 -40.54 -35.79 -32.57
N ALA A 245 -41.02 -35.93 -31.32
CA ALA A 245 -40.68 -34.99 -30.25
C ALA A 245 -39.18 -35.02 -29.91
N LEU A 246 -38.54 -36.20 -29.96
CA LEU A 246 -37.10 -36.34 -29.80
C LEU A 246 -36.34 -35.67 -30.94
N VAL A 247 -36.76 -35.87 -32.20
CA VAL A 247 -36.17 -35.23 -33.38
C VAL A 247 -36.21 -33.70 -33.25
N ALA A 248 -37.36 -33.15 -32.89
CA ALA A 248 -37.53 -31.71 -32.70
C ALA A 248 -36.65 -31.14 -31.58
N ALA A 249 -36.52 -31.88 -30.45
CA ALA A 249 -35.65 -31.48 -29.35
C ALA A 249 -34.16 -31.56 -29.73
N ARG A 250 -33.76 -32.62 -30.45
CA ARG A 250 -32.40 -32.83 -30.94
C ARG A 250 -31.96 -31.73 -31.90
N ALA A 251 -32.83 -31.29 -32.81
CA ALA A 251 -32.55 -30.21 -33.74
C ALA A 251 -32.21 -28.89 -33.02
N LYS A 252 -32.92 -28.59 -31.92
CA LYS A 252 -32.64 -27.40 -31.08
C LYS A 252 -31.39 -27.57 -30.22
N PHE A 253 -31.10 -28.79 -29.77
CA PHE A 253 -29.94 -29.09 -28.93
C PHE A 253 -28.63 -29.05 -29.73
N SER A 254 -28.61 -29.60 -30.94
CA SER A 254 -27.39 -29.83 -31.72
C SER A 254 -26.43 -28.63 -31.88
N PRO A 255 -26.89 -27.37 -32.06
CA PRO A 255 -25.97 -26.22 -32.17
C PRO A 255 -25.43 -25.72 -30.82
N LEU A 256 -26.07 -26.06 -29.69
CA LEU A 256 -25.72 -25.50 -28.38
C LEU A 256 -24.34 -25.94 -27.85
N PRO A 257 -23.94 -27.23 -27.94
CA PRO A 257 -22.63 -27.67 -27.47
C PRO A 257 -21.47 -26.89 -28.08
N GLN A 258 -21.47 -26.71 -29.39
CA GLN A 258 -20.41 -25.94 -30.07
C GLN A 258 -20.36 -24.50 -29.57
N LYS A 259 -21.51 -23.82 -29.47
CA LYS A 259 -21.60 -22.45 -28.93
C LYS A 259 -21.06 -22.37 -27.50
N MET A 260 -21.40 -23.33 -26.66
CA MET A 260 -20.88 -23.40 -25.27
C MET A 260 -19.38 -23.60 -25.24
N PHE A 261 -18.82 -24.44 -26.13
CA PHE A 261 -17.39 -24.67 -26.21
C PHE A 261 -16.62 -23.44 -26.68
N GLU A 262 -17.13 -22.74 -27.69
CA GLU A 262 -16.54 -21.49 -28.20
C GLU A 262 -16.51 -20.40 -27.10
N ILE A 263 -17.60 -20.26 -26.34
CA ILE A 263 -17.65 -19.33 -25.21
C ILE A 263 -16.63 -19.74 -24.13
N ARG A 264 -16.60 -21.02 -23.75
CA ARG A 264 -15.71 -21.51 -22.67
C ARG A 264 -14.23 -21.37 -23.02
N ALA A 265 -13.89 -21.45 -24.30
CA ALA A 265 -12.54 -21.25 -24.81
C ALA A 265 -12.16 -19.76 -25.03
N SER A 266 -13.12 -18.85 -24.95
CA SER A 266 -12.89 -17.40 -25.15
C SER A 266 -12.54 -16.68 -23.85
N ASP A 267 -11.99 -15.46 -23.96
CA ASP A 267 -11.76 -14.58 -22.80
C ASP A 267 -13.05 -14.20 -22.04
N ARG A 268 -14.21 -14.45 -22.63
CA ARG A 268 -15.53 -14.20 -22.03
C ARG A 268 -16.13 -15.42 -21.33
N TRP A 269 -15.31 -16.46 -21.09
CA TRP A 269 -15.76 -17.65 -20.36
C TRP A 269 -16.23 -17.32 -18.94
N ASN A 270 -15.59 -16.32 -18.30
CA ASN A 270 -15.98 -15.73 -17.03
C ASN A 270 -16.17 -14.22 -17.21
N MET A 271 -17.42 -13.77 -17.19
CA MET A 271 -17.76 -12.38 -17.44
C MET A 271 -17.32 -11.44 -16.31
N ALA A 272 -17.35 -11.88 -15.06
CA ALA A 272 -16.89 -11.06 -13.94
C ALA A 272 -15.38 -10.79 -14.02
N GLN A 273 -14.60 -11.82 -14.33
CA GLN A 273 -13.16 -11.70 -14.59
C GLN A 273 -12.86 -10.88 -15.84
N TRP A 274 -13.69 -11.01 -16.88
CA TRP A 274 -13.58 -10.20 -18.09
C TRP A 274 -13.79 -8.71 -17.79
N PHE A 275 -14.83 -8.33 -17.03
CA PHE A 275 -15.04 -6.94 -16.61
C PHE A 275 -13.87 -6.42 -15.76
N LEU A 276 -13.35 -7.24 -14.84
CA LEU A 276 -12.18 -6.86 -14.06
C LEU A 276 -10.96 -6.58 -14.94
N THR A 277 -10.65 -7.49 -15.87
CA THR A 277 -9.40 -7.46 -16.66
C THR A 277 -9.47 -6.46 -17.80
N ASN A 278 -10.62 -6.34 -18.46
CA ASN A 278 -10.76 -5.59 -19.70
C ASN A 278 -11.45 -4.24 -19.50
N GLU A 279 -12.20 -4.04 -18.41
CA GLU A 279 -12.86 -2.76 -18.12
C GLU A 279 -12.27 -2.05 -16.90
N ALA A 280 -12.22 -2.70 -15.73
CA ALA A 280 -11.81 -2.05 -14.49
C ALA A 280 -10.29 -1.82 -14.42
N ALA A 281 -9.48 -2.87 -14.62
CA ALA A 281 -8.02 -2.77 -14.49
C ALA A 281 -7.38 -1.75 -15.45
N PRO A 282 -7.79 -1.62 -16.73
CA PRO A 282 -7.23 -0.61 -17.63
C PRO A 282 -7.57 0.83 -17.19
N ARG A 283 -8.77 1.06 -16.66
CA ARG A 283 -9.17 2.38 -16.14
C ARG A 283 -8.42 2.75 -14.87
N ALA A 284 -8.29 1.80 -13.96
CA ALA A 284 -7.46 1.95 -12.79
C ALA A 284 -6.00 2.23 -13.18
N ASN A 285 -5.44 1.52 -14.17
CA ASN A 285 -4.09 1.78 -14.64
C ASN A 285 -3.93 3.20 -15.20
N LYS A 286 -4.90 3.71 -15.97
CA LYS A 286 -4.88 5.11 -16.44
C LYS A 286 -4.92 6.11 -15.29
N LEU A 287 -5.77 5.88 -14.28
CA LEU A 287 -5.80 6.71 -13.07
C LEU A 287 -4.46 6.69 -12.33
N LEU A 288 -3.87 5.51 -12.18
CA LEU A 288 -2.56 5.33 -11.56
C LEU A 288 -1.44 5.96 -12.39
N ASP A 289 -1.51 5.94 -13.72
CA ASP A 289 -0.56 6.64 -14.60
C ASP A 289 -0.64 8.17 -14.38
N ILE A 290 -1.85 8.71 -14.21
CA ILE A 290 -2.06 10.13 -13.93
C ILE A 290 -1.50 10.52 -12.56
N PHE A 291 -1.84 9.79 -11.50
CA PHE A 291 -1.47 10.17 -10.14
C PHE A 291 -0.06 9.74 -9.74
N ALA A 292 0.35 8.52 -10.06
CA ALA A 292 1.63 7.93 -9.62
C ALA A 292 2.65 7.75 -10.76
N GLY A 293 2.29 8.03 -12.02
CA GLY A 293 3.15 7.84 -13.17
C GLY A 293 3.09 6.42 -13.74
N THR A 294 3.64 6.26 -14.94
CA THR A 294 3.67 4.98 -15.66
C THR A 294 4.55 3.95 -14.94
N LYS A 295 4.19 2.66 -15.03
CA LYS A 295 5.04 1.58 -14.51
C LYS A 295 6.37 1.52 -15.27
N ASN A 296 7.46 1.44 -14.53
CA ASN A 296 8.79 1.17 -15.07
C ASN A 296 9.00 -0.34 -15.30
N SER A 297 10.17 -0.71 -15.83
CA SER A 297 10.55 -2.10 -16.11
C SER A 297 10.60 -3.02 -14.89
N VAL A 298 10.62 -2.46 -13.67
CA VAL A 298 10.65 -3.19 -12.39
C VAL A 298 9.27 -3.19 -11.71
N GLY A 299 8.23 -2.69 -12.39
CA GLY A 299 6.85 -2.66 -11.90
C GLY A 299 6.53 -1.52 -10.91
N SER A 300 7.52 -0.70 -10.55
CA SER A 300 7.33 0.49 -9.70
C SER A 300 6.81 1.67 -10.53
N ARG A 301 6.01 2.53 -9.90
CA ARG A 301 5.47 3.75 -10.52
C ARG A 301 6.25 4.96 -9.97
N MET A 302 6.79 5.76 -10.87
CA MET A 302 7.41 7.04 -10.53
C MET A 302 6.91 8.11 -11.51
N GLY A 303 6.64 9.30 -11.01
CA GLY A 303 6.09 10.40 -11.81
C GLY A 303 4.65 10.74 -11.42
N GLY A 304 3.87 11.16 -12.43
CA GLY A 304 2.50 11.60 -12.24
C GLY A 304 2.36 12.82 -11.33
N MET A 305 1.16 13.05 -10.85
CA MET A 305 0.85 14.17 -9.96
C MET A 305 1.62 14.11 -8.63
N VAL A 306 1.81 12.92 -8.04
CA VAL A 306 2.47 12.76 -6.74
C VAL A 306 3.93 13.21 -6.82
N SER A 307 4.73 12.70 -7.76
CA SER A 307 6.12 13.13 -7.89
C SER A 307 6.23 14.61 -8.26
N ARG A 308 5.35 15.13 -9.14
CA ARG A 308 5.35 16.57 -9.44
C ARG A 308 5.04 17.42 -8.21
N GLN A 309 4.16 16.99 -7.32
CA GLN A 309 3.93 17.72 -6.07
C GLN A 309 5.10 17.63 -5.11
N GLN A 310 5.79 16.49 -5.02
CA GLN A 310 7.04 16.39 -4.27
C GLN A 310 8.11 17.35 -4.80
N ASP A 311 8.25 17.47 -6.13
CA ASP A 311 9.20 18.41 -6.75
C ASP A 311 8.79 19.86 -6.51
N ASN A 312 7.50 20.18 -6.60
CA ASN A 312 6.99 21.52 -6.25
C ASN A 312 7.23 21.86 -4.78
N LEU A 313 7.02 20.92 -3.86
CA LEU A 313 7.27 21.10 -2.43
C LEU A 313 8.76 21.35 -2.16
N ARG A 314 9.65 20.61 -2.83
CA ARG A 314 11.11 20.83 -2.75
C ARG A 314 11.50 22.21 -3.29
N ALA A 315 10.91 22.63 -4.41
CA ALA A 315 11.17 23.93 -5.00
C ALA A 315 10.66 25.09 -4.11
N ASP A 316 9.42 25.00 -3.60
CA ASP A 316 8.84 25.97 -2.68
C ASP A 316 9.67 26.04 -1.37
N GLY A 317 10.11 24.90 -0.83
CA GLY A 317 11.00 24.83 0.33
C GLY A 317 12.39 25.45 0.10
N ALA A 318 13.01 25.17 -1.05
CA ALA A 318 14.29 25.78 -1.43
C ALA A 318 14.17 27.31 -1.59
N ALA A 319 13.06 27.80 -2.14
CA ALA A 319 12.79 29.23 -2.25
C ALA A 319 12.63 29.91 -0.88
N VAL A 320 11.92 29.27 0.06
CA VAL A 320 11.79 29.77 1.44
C VAL A 320 13.16 29.82 2.15
N LEU A 321 14.00 28.79 1.99
CA LEU A 321 15.35 28.78 2.54
C LEU A 321 16.23 29.87 1.93
N ALA A 322 16.16 30.09 0.62
CA ALA A 322 16.91 31.14 -0.06
C ALA A 322 16.51 32.55 0.44
N GLU A 323 15.22 32.82 0.59
CA GLU A 323 14.73 34.11 1.11
C GLU A 323 15.08 34.30 2.59
N THR A 324 15.03 33.22 3.38
CA THR A 324 15.45 33.26 4.79
C THR A 324 16.94 33.58 4.91
N ASN A 325 17.79 32.90 4.13
CA ASN A 325 19.23 33.16 4.11
C ASN A 325 19.57 34.58 3.64
N PHE A 326 18.82 35.11 2.67
CA PHE A 326 18.96 36.50 2.23
C PHE A 326 18.65 37.47 3.39
N LEU A 327 17.54 37.26 4.11
CA LEU A 327 17.17 38.07 5.27
C LEU A 327 18.24 38.00 6.37
N THR A 328 18.75 36.81 6.70
CA THR A 328 19.83 36.65 7.68
C THR A 328 21.12 37.36 7.25
N THR A 329 21.50 37.26 5.99
CA THR A 329 22.68 37.94 5.45
C THR A 329 22.51 39.46 5.48
N LEU A 330 21.33 39.96 5.09
CA LEU A 330 20.99 41.38 5.16
C LEU A 330 21.12 41.91 6.59
N LEU A 331 20.62 41.18 7.59
CA LEU A 331 20.75 41.55 9.01
C LEU A 331 22.22 41.64 9.45
N TRP A 332 23.07 40.68 9.08
CA TRP A 332 24.51 40.72 9.40
C TRP A 332 25.25 41.88 8.73
N VAL A 333 24.96 42.15 7.45
CA VAL A 333 25.54 43.30 6.72
C VAL A 333 25.13 44.61 7.38
N LEU A 334 23.87 44.73 7.82
CA LEU A 334 23.37 45.92 8.50
C LEU A 334 23.96 46.11 9.89
N LEU A 335 24.15 45.02 10.64
CA LEU A 335 24.85 45.07 11.93
C LEU A 335 26.27 45.62 11.73
N GLY A 336 27.00 45.09 10.74
CA GLY A 336 28.33 45.56 10.38
C GLY A 336 28.35 47.04 9.93
N ALA A 337 27.42 47.43 9.07
CA ALA A 337 27.31 48.81 8.59
C ALA A 337 26.94 49.79 9.73
N GLY A 338 26.02 49.40 10.61
CA GLY A 338 25.62 50.18 11.78
C GLY A 338 26.78 50.40 12.74
N ILE A 339 27.54 49.35 13.05
CA ILE A 339 28.77 49.44 13.86
C ILE A 339 29.79 50.36 13.17
N GLY A 340 29.98 50.24 11.85
CA GLY A 340 30.90 51.08 11.09
C GLY A 340 30.53 52.57 11.08
N VAL A 341 29.25 52.89 10.92
CA VAL A 341 28.75 54.28 11.00
C VAL A 341 28.91 54.82 12.41
N ALA A 342 28.54 54.05 13.44
CA ALA A 342 28.70 54.45 14.84
C ALA A 342 30.17 54.72 15.18
N ALA A 343 31.08 53.82 14.80
CA ALA A 343 32.52 53.98 15.00
C ALA A 343 33.06 55.23 14.26
N THR A 344 32.59 55.48 13.04
CA THR A 344 32.99 56.67 12.25
C THR A 344 32.51 57.97 12.90
N VAL A 345 31.26 58.02 13.36
CA VAL A 345 30.70 59.19 14.06
C VAL A 345 31.45 59.44 15.37
N VAL A 346 31.72 58.40 16.16
CA VAL A 346 32.51 58.49 17.40
C VAL A 346 33.92 59.00 17.10
N TYR A 347 34.61 58.42 16.11
CA TYR A 347 35.95 58.81 15.72
C TYR A 347 36.02 60.28 15.24
N MET A 348 35.08 60.70 14.39
CA MET A 348 35.03 62.08 13.88
C MET A 348 34.70 63.10 14.98
N THR A 349 33.80 62.75 15.91
CA THR A 349 33.42 63.61 17.03
C THR A 349 34.58 63.77 18.00
N ASN A 350 35.26 62.68 18.34
CA ASN A 350 36.43 62.69 19.21
C ASN A 350 37.56 63.55 18.62
N ARG A 351 37.88 63.38 17.33
CA ARG A 351 38.94 64.15 16.65
C ARG A 351 38.63 65.65 16.49
N SER A 352 37.36 66.03 16.39
CA SER A 352 36.97 67.42 16.08
C SER A 352 36.70 68.28 17.31
N ILE A 353 36.31 67.68 18.43
CA ILE A 353 35.93 68.40 19.65
C ILE A 353 37.06 68.36 20.70
N VAL A 354 37.67 67.20 20.93
CA VAL A 354 38.58 66.99 22.08
C VAL A 354 39.90 67.77 21.95
N PRO A 355 40.63 67.76 20.82
CA PRO A 355 41.91 68.48 20.73
C PRO A 355 41.82 70.01 20.81
N PRO A 356 40.85 70.69 20.16
CA PRO A 356 40.69 72.15 20.31
C PRO A 356 40.34 72.59 21.73
N ILE A 357 39.50 71.83 22.45
CA ILE A 357 39.14 72.13 23.84
C ILE A 357 40.36 71.99 24.74
N LEU A 358 41.14 70.90 24.62
CA LEU A 358 42.36 70.71 25.41
C LEU A 358 43.41 71.80 25.14
N LYS A 359 43.56 72.26 23.88
CA LYS A 359 44.43 73.39 23.53
C LYS A 359 43.93 74.72 24.08
N MET A 360 42.62 74.93 24.10
CA MET A 360 42.01 76.11 24.74
C MET A 360 42.22 76.12 26.25
N VAL A 361 42.10 74.96 26.91
CA VAL A 361 42.39 74.80 28.35
C VAL A 361 43.87 75.10 28.63
N GLY A 362 44.78 74.64 27.77
CA GLY A 362 46.21 74.98 27.87
C GLY A 362 46.50 76.47 27.69
N ALA A 363 45.89 77.12 26.68
CA ALA A 363 46.03 78.56 26.45
C ALA A 363 45.48 79.39 27.61
N MET A 364 44.36 78.97 28.22
CA MET A 364 43.84 79.62 29.43
C MET A 364 44.72 79.39 30.66
N GLY A 365 45.34 78.22 30.81
CA GLY A 365 46.31 77.98 31.87
C GLY A 365 47.53 78.90 31.78
N GLN A 366 48.01 79.18 30.56
CA GLN A 366 49.12 80.10 30.32
C GLN A 366 48.73 81.58 30.54
N LEU A 367 47.53 81.98 30.11
CA LEU A 367 46.96 83.29 30.41
C LEU A 367 46.77 83.53 31.91
N ALA A 368 46.29 82.52 32.65
CA ALA A 368 46.13 82.56 34.10
C ALA A 368 47.48 82.59 34.85
N ALA A 369 48.55 82.06 34.25
CA ALA A 369 49.91 82.11 34.78
C ALA A 369 50.64 83.45 34.49
N GLY A 370 49.97 84.42 33.87
CA GLY A 370 50.50 85.77 33.62
C GLY A 370 51.22 85.94 32.28
N ASP A 371 51.19 84.93 31.39
CA ASP A 371 51.74 85.06 30.05
C ASP A 371 50.69 85.64 29.09
N HIS A 372 50.76 86.96 28.89
CA HIS A 372 49.86 87.70 28.00
C HIS A 372 50.30 87.67 26.53
N SER A 373 51.38 86.97 26.20
CA SER A 373 51.86 86.83 24.83
C SER A 373 51.21 85.66 24.07
N VAL A 374 50.58 84.71 24.78
CA VAL A 374 50.00 83.50 24.21
C VAL A 374 48.97 83.78 23.11
N GLU A 375 49.11 83.14 21.96
CA GLU A 375 48.12 83.19 20.88
C GLU A 375 46.93 82.29 21.20
N ILE A 376 45.71 82.81 21.06
CA ILE A 376 44.50 82.02 21.31
C ILE A 376 44.23 81.12 20.10
N PRO A 377 44.30 79.78 20.24
CA PRO A 377 44.08 78.87 19.12
C PRO A 377 42.61 78.88 18.68
N ALA A 378 42.35 78.55 17.41
CA ALA A 378 41.02 78.36 16.82
C ALA A 378 40.13 79.62 16.71
N THR A 379 40.71 80.83 16.68
CA THR A 379 40.01 82.11 16.47
C THR A 379 39.47 82.31 15.03
N ASP A 380 40.01 81.55 14.08
CA ASP A 380 39.61 81.49 12.66
C ASP A 380 38.40 80.58 12.41
N LYS A 381 37.99 79.77 13.40
CA LYS A 381 36.85 78.88 13.28
C LYS A 381 35.51 79.62 13.37
N LYS A 382 34.54 79.14 12.59
CA LYS A 382 33.17 79.71 12.51
C LYS A 382 32.14 78.91 13.31
N ASP A 383 32.55 77.82 13.96
CA ASP A 383 31.70 76.94 14.77
C ASP A 383 31.65 77.40 16.24
N GLU A 384 30.94 76.64 17.08
CA GLU A 384 30.74 76.94 18.51
C GLU A 384 32.07 77.06 19.29
N ILE A 385 33.12 76.35 18.85
CA ILE A 385 34.47 76.42 19.45
C ILE A 385 35.19 77.72 19.04
N GLY A 386 35.00 78.19 17.80
CA GLY A 386 35.50 79.50 17.36
C GLY A 386 34.83 80.68 18.08
N GLN A 387 33.57 80.55 18.49
CA GLN A 387 32.92 81.55 19.35
C GLN A 387 33.55 81.59 20.75
N MET A 388 33.88 80.42 21.33
CA MET A 388 34.63 80.34 22.59
C MET A 388 36.03 80.97 22.46
N ALA A 389 36.78 80.66 21.39
CA ALA A 389 38.11 81.24 21.15
C ALA A 389 38.08 82.77 21.00
N LYS A 390 37.04 83.34 20.36
CA LYS A 390 36.84 84.80 20.27
C LYS A 390 36.49 85.44 21.61
N ALA A 391 35.72 84.75 22.46
CA ALA A 391 35.46 85.21 23.82
C ALA A 391 36.74 85.23 24.68
N VAL A 392 37.63 84.25 24.49
CA VAL A 392 38.96 84.22 25.15
C VAL A 392 39.90 85.30 24.63
N LEU A 393 39.82 85.66 23.34
CA LEU A 393 40.57 86.79 22.77
C LEU A 393 40.16 88.14 23.38
N ILE A 394 38.85 88.34 23.59
CA ILE A 394 38.31 89.51 24.30
C ILE A 394 38.78 89.53 25.78
N PHE A 395 38.93 88.35 26.40
CA PHE A 395 39.45 88.22 27.77
C PHE A 395 40.95 88.60 27.86
N LYS A 396 41.77 88.24 26.86
CA LYS A 396 43.18 88.66 26.72
C LYS A 396 43.31 90.17 26.56
N GLU A 397 42.44 90.81 25.77
CA GLU A 397 42.46 92.26 25.55
C GLU A 397 42.03 93.06 26.79
N ASN A 398 41.11 92.52 27.60
CA ASN A 398 40.65 93.14 28.84
C ASN A 398 41.66 93.04 30.02
N MET A 399 42.63 92.13 29.95
CA MET A 399 43.65 91.93 30.99
C MET A 399 44.76 93.01 31.03
N ILE A 400 44.88 93.86 30.00
CA ILE A 400 45.88 94.95 29.95
C ILE A 400 45.44 96.20 30.74
N LYS A 401 44.17 96.29 31.19
CA LYS A 401 43.59 97.56 31.68
C LYS A 401 42.96 97.58 33.08
N ALA A 402 43.23 96.61 33.94
CA ALA A 402 42.69 96.62 35.30
C ALA A 402 43.63 95.97 36.33
N ARG A 403 44.66 96.72 36.73
CA ARG A 403 45.53 96.40 37.86
C ARG A 403 45.49 97.51 38.90
N GLU A 404 44.29 97.85 39.38
CA GLU A 404 44.10 98.67 40.59
C GLU A 404 42.61 98.67 41.00
N LEU A 405 42.21 97.66 41.77
CA LEU A 405 41.40 97.81 42.99
C LEU A 405 41.08 96.39 43.49
N ALA A 406 41.97 95.89 44.33
CA ALA A 406 41.64 94.82 45.24
C ALA A 406 40.60 95.32 46.27
N ALA A 407 39.84 94.36 46.78
CA ALA A 407 38.90 94.45 47.89
C ALA A 407 37.49 94.93 47.54
N LYS A 408 36.64 93.96 47.21
CA LYS A 408 35.38 93.78 47.96
C LYS A 408 34.88 92.33 47.88
N GLU A 409 35.15 91.61 48.96
CA GLU A 409 34.60 90.31 49.34
C GLU A 409 33.06 90.36 49.39
N ALA A 410 32.39 90.09 48.27
CA ALA A 410 30.94 89.87 48.28
C ALA A 410 30.44 88.88 47.20
N GLU A 411 31.29 87.99 46.68
CA GLU A 411 30.87 86.91 45.75
C GLU A 411 31.14 85.50 46.32
N ALA A 412 31.53 85.37 47.60
CA ALA A 412 31.80 84.06 48.22
C ALA A 412 30.54 83.34 48.77
N ILE A 413 29.36 83.98 48.71
CA ILE A 413 28.09 83.40 49.20
C ILE A 413 27.21 82.87 48.05
N LYS A 414 27.25 83.46 46.85
CA LYS A 414 26.48 82.96 45.68
C LYS A 414 27.03 81.66 45.10
N ASP A 415 28.36 81.53 45.02
CA ASP A 415 29.00 80.33 44.47
C ASP A 415 28.86 79.10 45.39
N ARG A 416 28.73 79.29 46.72
CA ARG A 416 28.43 78.18 47.64
C ARG A 416 27.00 77.65 47.48
N ILE A 417 26.02 78.54 47.24
CA ILE A 417 24.62 78.13 47.00
C ILE A 417 24.46 77.50 45.61
N ALA A 418 25.09 78.06 44.56
CA ALA A 418 25.04 77.50 43.21
C ALA A 418 25.78 76.14 43.10
N ARG A 419 26.88 75.96 43.85
CA ARG A 419 27.60 74.69 43.91
C ARG A 419 26.84 73.64 44.72
N ALA A 420 26.20 74.00 45.84
CA ALA A 420 25.34 73.10 46.60
C ALA A 420 24.11 72.66 45.79
N ALA A 421 23.44 73.59 45.10
CA ALA A 421 22.29 73.27 44.24
C ALA A 421 22.68 72.34 43.08
N ARG A 422 23.84 72.57 42.45
CA ARG A 422 24.32 71.73 41.34
C ARG A 422 24.83 70.36 41.78
N VAL A 423 25.44 70.26 42.96
CA VAL A 423 25.76 68.96 43.56
C VAL A 423 24.47 68.21 43.85
N ASN A 424 23.46 68.86 44.46
CA ASN A 424 22.19 68.22 44.75
C ASN A 424 21.45 67.75 43.49
N GLU A 425 21.43 68.56 42.43
CA GLU A 425 20.86 68.19 41.11
C GLU A 425 21.59 67.01 40.45
N LEU A 426 22.93 66.99 40.50
CA LEU A 426 23.73 65.87 39.97
C LEU A 426 23.57 64.61 40.82
N THR A 427 23.44 64.75 42.14
CA THR A 427 23.22 63.66 43.08
C THR A 427 21.82 63.06 42.93
N GLU A 428 20.78 63.88 42.69
CA GLU A 428 19.41 63.41 42.38
C GLU A 428 19.32 62.73 41.01
N ALA A 429 19.97 63.29 39.98
CA ALA A 429 20.04 62.65 38.66
C ALA A 429 20.79 61.31 38.72
N PHE A 430 21.92 61.26 39.43
CA PHE A 430 22.68 60.03 39.63
C PHE A 430 21.88 58.98 40.41
N ASP A 431 21.18 59.37 41.47
CA ASP A 431 20.28 58.49 42.25
C ASP A 431 19.17 57.89 41.38
N SER A 432 18.52 58.73 40.58
CA SER A 432 17.48 58.30 39.64
C SER A 432 18.02 57.31 38.60
N ASP A 433 19.15 57.63 37.96
CA ASP A 433 19.74 56.80 36.90
C ASP A 433 20.22 55.45 37.45
N ILE A 434 20.94 55.43 38.57
CA ILE A 434 21.46 54.20 39.16
C ILE A 434 20.34 53.33 39.76
N SER A 435 19.32 53.95 40.37
CA SER A 435 18.15 53.23 40.87
C SER A 435 17.37 52.56 39.73
N SER A 436 17.26 53.22 38.57
CA SER A 436 16.63 52.64 37.37
C SER A 436 17.44 51.45 36.82
N VAL A 437 18.77 51.56 36.77
CA VAL A 437 19.64 50.46 36.34
C VAL A 437 19.55 49.27 37.30
N LEU A 438 19.68 49.52 38.61
CA LEU A 438 19.60 48.47 39.63
C LEU A 438 18.24 47.77 39.63
N LYS A 439 17.15 48.52 39.44
CA LYS A 439 15.81 47.96 39.28
C LYS A 439 15.71 47.07 38.04
N SER A 440 16.31 47.48 36.93
CA SER A 440 16.32 46.70 35.69
C SER A 440 17.14 45.41 35.83
N VAL A 441 18.30 45.47 36.50
CA VAL A 441 19.13 44.27 36.78
C VAL A 441 18.43 43.32 37.74
N ALA A 442 17.76 43.83 38.78
CA ALA A 442 16.96 43.03 39.70
C ALA A 442 15.82 42.32 38.96
N SER A 443 15.06 43.04 38.12
CA SER A 443 14.01 42.44 37.30
C SER A 443 14.53 41.37 36.34
N ALA A 444 15.63 41.63 35.63
CA ALA A 444 16.26 40.65 34.74
C ALA A 444 16.76 39.41 35.50
N SER A 445 17.29 39.59 36.71
CA SER A 445 17.74 38.47 37.57
C SER A 445 16.56 37.61 38.00
N THR A 446 15.42 38.21 38.38
CA THR A 446 14.20 37.47 38.70
C THR A 446 13.66 36.69 37.50
N GLU A 447 13.67 37.30 36.31
CA GLU A 447 13.23 36.65 35.07
C GLU A 447 14.14 35.47 34.69
N LEU A 448 15.46 35.60 34.88
CA LEU A 448 16.41 34.51 34.69
C LEU A 448 16.20 33.38 35.72
N GLN A 449 15.92 33.69 36.99
CA GLN A 449 15.60 32.67 38.00
C GLN A 449 14.32 31.89 37.63
N ALA A 450 13.29 32.57 37.17
CA ALA A 450 12.05 31.94 36.72
C ALA A 450 12.30 31.04 35.49
N THR A 451 13.07 31.54 34.52
CA THR A 451 13.43 30.79 33.30
C THR A 451 14.27 29.56 33.62
N ALA A 452 15.27 29.70 34.49
CA ALA A 452 16.11 28.59 34.94
C ALA A 452 15.29 27.53 35.69
N SER A 453 14.39 27.94 36.59
CA SER A 453 13.50 27.01 37.31
C SER A 453 12.58 26.24 36.35
N SER A 454 12.00 26.93 35.36
CA SER A 454 11.20 26.29 34.31
C SER A 454 12.02 25.31 33.49
N MET A 455 13.25 25.67 33.14
CA MET A 455 14.15 24.82 32.35
C MET A 455 14.56 23.56 33.13
N THR A 456 14.83 23.67 34.44
CA THR A 456 15.06 22.50 35.31
C THR A 456 13.84 21.58 35.33
N ALA A 457 12.64 22.11 35.51
CA ALA A 457 11.41 21.30 35.51
C ALA A 457 11.19 20.58 34.17
N THR A 458 11.40 21.27 33.04
CA THR A 458 11.30 20.66 31.70
C THR A 458 12.38 19.59 31.47
N ALA A 459 13.59 19.81 31.96
CA ALA A 459 14.68 18.82 31.87
C ALA A 459 14.36 17.55 32.69
N GLU A 460 13.84 17.69 33.91
CA GLU A 460 13.39 16.58 34.74
C GLU A 460 12.24 15.80 34.08
N GLU A 461 11.25 16.51 33.54
CA GLU A 461 10.14 15.88 32.81
C GLU A 461 10.63 15.13 31.58
N THR A 462 11.55 15.72 30.80
CA THR A 462 12.16 15.08 29.62
C THR A 462 12.94 13.82 30.01
N SER A 463 13.67 13.84 31.13
CA SER A 463 14.41 12.68 31.65
C SER A 463 13.47 11.54 32.07
N ASN A 464 12.36 11.88 32.74
CA ASN A 464 11.33 10.90 33.12
C ASN A 464 10.66 10.28 31.88
N GLN A 465 10.34 11.10 30.88
CA GLN A 465 9.79 10.61 29.61
C GLN A 465 10.79 9.71 28.87
N ALA A 466 12.06 10.09 28.79
CA ALA A 466 13.11 9.27 28.21
C ALA A 466 13.22 7.91 28.90
N THR A 467 13.12 7.87 30.24
CA THR A 467 13.12 6.61 31.01
C THR A 467 11.91 5.73 30.66
N ALA A 468 10.72 6.32 30.52
CA ALA A 468 9.53 5.57 30.11
C ALA A 468 9.65 5.01 28.68
N VAL A 469 10.20 5.81 27.74
CA VAL A 469 10.45 5.36 26.37
C VAL A 469 11.51 4.25 26.32
N ALA A 470 12.56 4.33 27.16
CA ALA A 470 13.57 3.28 27.27
C ALA A 470 12.94 1.93 27.66
N ALA A 471 12.11 1.92 28.71
CA ALA A 471 11.40 0.73 29.15
C ALA A 471 10.47 0.15 28.06
N ALA A 472 9.70 1.01 27.38
CA ALA A 472 8.85 0.58 26.27
C ALA A 472 9.67 0.02 25.09
N THR A 473 10.88 0.55 24.86
CA THR A 473 11.79 0.07 23.81
C THR A 473 12.40 -1.29 24.16
N GLU A 474 12.73 -1.55 25.42
CA GLU A 474 13.18 -2.86 25.89
C GLU A 474 12.08 -3.93 25.75
N GLU A 475 10.83 -3.58 26.08
CA GLU A 475 9.69 -4.45 25.87
C GLU A 475 9.46 -4.73 24.38
N ALA A 476 9.53 -3.69 23.53
CA ALA A 476 9.43 -3.83 22.09
C ALA A 476 10.54 -4.73 21.52
N SER A 477 11.79 -4.58 21.99
CA SER A 477 12.89 -5.47 21.61
C SER A 477 12.53 -6.92 21.92
N THR A 478 12.12 -7.21 23.16
CA THR A 478 11.75 -8.56 23.60
C THR A 478 10.65 -9.18 22.74
N ASN A 479 9.64 -8.38 22.38
CA ASN A 479 8.58 -8.80 21.47
C ASN A 479 9.12 -9.11 20.07
N VAL A 480 10.01 -8.27 19.53
CA VAL A 480 10.66 -8.49 18.23
C VAL A 480 11.49 -9.79 18.26
N GLN A 481 12.25 -10.07 19.32
CA GLN A 481 12.98 -11.34 19.46
C GLN A 481 12.04 -12.55 19.51
N THR A 482 10.89 -12.42 20.17
CA THR A 482 9.87 -13.49 20.23
C THR A 482 9.28 -13.77 18.85
N VAL A 483 8.96 -12.73 18.09
CA VAL A 483 8.46 -12.87 16.71
C VAL A 483 9.53 -13.45 15.79
N ALA A 484 10.82 -13.12 16.00
CA ALA A 484 11.93 -13.71 15.25
C ALA A 484 11.98 -15.24 15.44
N ALA A 485 11.95 -15.70 16.70
CA ALA A 485 11.95 -17.12 17.02
C ALA A 485 10.74 -17.85 16.42
N ALA A 486 9.54 -17.26 16.51
CA ALA A 486 8.33 -17.82 15.90
C ALA A 486 8.44 -17.89 14.37
N SER A 487 9.08 -16.90 13.73
CA SER A 487 9.29 -16.87 12.29
C SER A 487 10.26 -17.95 11.82
N GLU A 488 11.32 -18.22 12.60
CA GLU A 488 12.26 -19.33 12.34
C GLU A 488 11.57 -20.70 12.47
N GLU A 489 10.73 -20.88 13.50
CA GLU A 489 9.96 -22.10 13.70
C GLU A 489 8.93 -22.34 12.58
N LEU A 490 8.26 -21.27 12.13
CA LEU A 490 7.38 -21.30 10.95
C LEU A 490 8.14 -21.67 9.69
N ALA A 491 9.33 -21.10 9.45
CA ALA A 491 10.14 -21.42 8.28
C ALA A 491 10.57 -22.90 8.27
N SER A 492 10.94 -23.45 9.43
CA SER A 492 11.22 -24.87 9.60
C SER A 492 9.98 -25.72 9.29
N SER A 493 8.82 -25.35 9.84
CA SER A 493 7.55 -26.05 9.61
C SER A 493 7.11 -26.04 8.15
N VAL A 494 7.26 -24.92 7.45
CA VAL A 494 6.98 -24.79 6.02
C VAL A 494 7.87 -25.72 5.19
N ASN A 495 9.17 -25.78 5.51
CA ASN A 495 10.10 -26.69 4.82
C ASN A 495 9.73 -28.16 5.04
N GLU A 496 9.33 -28.54 6.25
CA GLU A 496 8.88 -29.90 6.56
C GLU A 496 7.59 -30.25 5.82
N ILE A 497 6.60 -29.34 5.80
CA ILE A 497 5.35 -29.52 5.05
C ILE A 497 5.65 -29.68 3.56
N SER A 498 6.53 -28.84 2.99
CA SER A 498 6.94 -28.94 1.58
C SER A 498 7.53 -30.32 1.26
N ARG A 499 8.41 -30.83 2.14
CA ARG A 499 8.96 -32.19 2.02
C ARG A 499 7.87 -33.26 2.06
N GLN A 500 6.92 -33.17 3.00
CA GLN A 500 5.83 -34.13 3.14
C GLN A 500 4.89 -34.12 1.93
N VAL A 501 4.58 -32.94 1.39
CA VAL A 501 3.73 -32.80 0.20
C VAL A 501 4.40 -33.42 -1.03
N ALA A 502 5.70 -33.19 -1.22
CA ALA A 502 6.46 -33.82 -2.30
C ALA A 502 6.47 -35.35 -2.16
N GLN A 503 6.61 -35.86 -0.94
CA GLN A 503 6.52 -37.31 -0.66
C GLN A 503 5.13 -37.87 -0.95
N SER A 504 4.06 -37.16 -0.56
CA SER A 504 2.68 -37.56 -0.87
C SER A 504 2.40 -37.62 -2.38
N ALA A 505 2.91 -36.64 -3.14
CA ALA A 505 2.80 -36.65 -4.61
C ALA A 505 3.52 -37.86 -5.23
N ALA A 506 4.72 -38.20 -4.74
CA ALA A 506 5.46 -39.39 -5.19
C ALA A 506 4.71 -40.70 -4.87
N ILE A 507 4.10 -40.80 -3.68
CA ILE A 507 3.28 -41.96 -3.29
C ILE A 507 2.03 -42.06 -4.18
N ALA A 508 1.36 -40.95 -4.47
CA ALA A 508 0.19 -40.91 -5.35
C ALA A 508 0.56 -41.40 -6.76
N GLN A 509 1.65 -40.89 -7.36
CA GLN A 509 2.12 -41.38 -8.67
C GLN A 509 2.42 -42.88 -8.68
N LYS A 510 3.06 -43.38 -7.62
CA LYS A 510 3.31 -44.82 -7.48
C LYS A 510 2.00 -45.62 -7.42
N ALA A 511 1.00 -45.11 -6.71
CA ALA A 511 -0.31 -45.76 -6.61
C ALA A 511 -1.06 -45.77 -7.95
N VAL A 512 -0.96 -44.72 -8.78
CA VAL A 512 -1.50 -44.71 -10.15
C VAL A 512 -0.87 -45.83 -10.98
N MET A 513 0.46 -45.95 -10.97
CA MET A 513 1.16 -47.02 -11.73
C MET A 513 0.72 -48.42 -11.29
N GLU A 514 0.53 -48.65 -9.99
CA GLU A 514 0.04 -49.92 -9.47
C GLU A 514 -1.42 -50.21 -9.85
N ALA A 515 -2.27 -49.18 -9.85
CA ALA A 515 -3.66 -49.30 -10.31
C ALA A 515 -3.73 -49.65 -11.80
N ASP A 516 -2.90 -49.00 -12.64
CA ASP A 516 -2.81 -49.28 -14.08
C ASP A 516 -2.32 -50.71 -14.36
N ARG A 517 -1.31 -51.18 -13.61
CA ARG A 517 -0.82 -52.56 -13.70
C ARG A 517 -1.90 -53.58 -13.30
N THR A 518 -2.65 -53.27 -12.24
CA THR A 518 -3.77 -54.11 -11.78
C THR A 518 -4.88 -54.16 -12.81
N ASN A 519 -5.24 -53.00 -13.39
CA ASN A 519 -6.24 -52.89 -14.45
C ASN A 519 -5.86 -53.74 -15.67
N ALA A 520 -4.59 -53.69 -16.11
CA ALA A 520 -4.09 -54.51 -17.22
C ALA A 520 -4.20 -56.02 -16.90
N THR A 521 -3.89 -56.42 -15.67
CA THR A 521 -3.98 -57.82 -15.23
C THR A 521 -5.43 -58.33 -15.23
N VAL A 522 -6.37 -57.55 -14.69
CA VAL A 522 -7.80 -57.92 -14.66
C VAL A 522 -8.40 -57.92 -16.07
N GLN A 523 -7.98 -57.00 -16.94
CA GLN A 523 -8.38 -57.01 -18.34
C GLN A 523 -7.88 -58.26 -19.07
N GLY A 524 -6.67 -58.75 -18.75
CA GLY A 524 -6.17 -60.04 -19.21
C GLY A 524 -7.07 -61.20 -18.80
N LEU A 525 -7.43 -61.27 -17.51
CA LEU A 525 -8.38 -62.25 -16.98
C LEU A 525 -9.74 -62.24 -17.69
N PHE A 526 -10.26 -61.04 -18.02
CA PHE A 526 -11.50 -60.91 -18.78
C PHE A 526 -11.37 -61.53 -20.19
N ASN A 527 -10.25 -61.28 -20.86
CA ASN A 527 -9.98 -61.83 -22.19
C ASN A 527 -9.78 -63.35 -22.16
N ASP A 528 -9.06 -63.86 -21.16
CA ASP A 528 -8.86 -65.30 -20.96
C ASP A 528 -10.20 -66.01 -20.70
N ALA A 529 -11.06 -65.42 -19.87
CA ALA A 529 -12.41 -65.94 -19.63
C ALA A 529 -13.25 -65.95 -20.92
N ALA A 530 -13.14 -64.93 -21.78
CA ALA A 530 -13.78 -64.93 -23.10
C ALA A 530 -13.29 -66.08 -23.99
N GLY A 531 -11.98 -66.33 -24.03
CA GLY A 531 -11.41 -67.47 -24.76
C GLY A 531 -11.92 -68.82 -24.24
N ILE A 532 -12.07 -68.99 -22.92
CA ILE A 532 -12.70 -70.20 -22.35
C ILE A 532 -14.16 -70.31 -22.80
N GLY A 533 -14.90 -69.20 -22.82
CA GLY A 533 -16.29 -69.16 -23.30
C GLY A 533 -16.44 -69.67 -24.74
N ASP A 534 -15.53 -69.28 -25.64
CA ASP A 534 -15.51 -69.77 -27.02
C ASP A 534 -15.26 -71.29 -27.09
N VAL A 535 -14.33 -71.81 -26.28
CA VAL A 535 -14.05 -73.25 -26.20
C VAL A 535 -15.26 -74.02 -25.67
N VAL A 536 -15.92 -73.51 -24.61
CA VAL A 536 -17.12 -74.14 -24.03
C VAL A 536 -18.26 -74.19 -25.05
N LYS A 537 -18.42 -73.13 -25.86
CA LYS A 537 -19.41 -73.08 -26.93
C LYS A 537 -19.16 -74.14 -28.01
N LEU A 538 -17.90 -74.31 -28.42
CA LEU A 538 -17.50 -75.36 -29.35
C LEU A 538 -17.78 -76.78 -28.79
N ILE A 539 -17.49 -77.02 -27.51
CA ILE A 539 -17.77 -78.31 -26.87
C ILE A 539 -19.28 -78.58 -26.82
N SER A 540 -20.10 -77.56 -26.53
CA SER A 540 -21.57 -77.66 -26.55
C SER A 540 -22.09 -78.02 -27.95
N GLU A 541 -21.54 -77.41 -29.01
CA GLU A 541 -21.86 -77.77 -30.40
C GLU A 541 -21.48 -79.22 -30.74
N ILE A 542 -20.30 -79.67 -30.31
CA ILE A 542 -19.84 -81.07 -30.49
C ILE A 542 -20.75 -82.04 -29.75
N ALA A 543 -21.16 -81.72 -28.50
CA ALA A 543 -22.10 -82.53 -27.74
C ALA A 543 -23.47 -82.60 -28.44
N GLY A 544 -23.95 -81.49 -29.00
CA GLY A 544 -25.16 -81.43 -29.82
C GLY A 544 -25.09 -82.32 -31.06
N GLN A 545 -23.99 -82.25 -31.82
CA GLN A 545 -23.75 -83.13 -32.98
C GLN A 545 -23.66 -84.61 -32.56
N THR A 546 -22.97 -84.89 -31.46
CA THR A 546 -22.79 -86.26 -30.94
C THR A 546 -24.14 -86.86 -30.51
N ASN A 547 -25.00 -86.06 -29.88
CA ASN A 547 -26.36 -86.45 -29.53
C ASN A 547 -27.20 -86.77 -30.79
N LEU A 548 -27.09 -85.96 -31.83
CA LEU A 548 -27.76 -86.18 -33.12
C LEU A 548 -27.27 -87.45 -33.83
N LEU A 549 -25.96 -87.69 -33.83
CA LEU A 549 -25.34 -88.91 -34.36
C LEU A 549 -25.80 -90.14 -33.59
N ALA A 550 -25.81 -90.07 -32.26
CA ALA A 550 -26.27 -91.15 -31.39
C ALA A 550 -27.75 -91.46 -31.62
N LEU A 551 -28.60 -90.43 -31.78
CA LEU A 551 -30.01 -90.58 -32.10
C LEU A 551 -30.21 -91.30 -33.45
N ASN A 552 -29.49 -90.88 -34.49
CA ASN A 552 -29.54 -91.55 -35.80
C ASN A 552 -29.08 -93.02 -35.70
N ALA A 553 -28.05 -93.30 -34.91
CA ALA A 553 -27.59 -94.66 -34.66
C ALA A 553 -28.63 -95.49 -33.89
N THR A 554 -29.34 -94.91 -32.92
CA THR A 554 -30.46 -95.58 -32.22
C THR A 554 -31.59 -95.91 -33.17
N ILE A 555 -31.92 -95.02 -34.11
CA ILE A 555 -32.95 -95.26 -35.14
C ILE A 555 -32.54 -96.43 -36.04
N GLU A 556 -31.31 -96.44 -36.54
CA GLU A 556 -30.86 -97.49 -37.45
C GLU A 556 -30.66 -98.84 -36.75
N ALA A 557 -30.27 -98.82 -35.47
CA ALA A 557 -30.23 -100.01 -34.63
C ALA A 557 -31.63 -100.60 -34.40
N ALA A 558 -32.66 -99.75 -34.20
CA ALA A 558 -34.05 -100.19 -34.13
C ALA A 558 -34.55 -100.77 -35.47
N ARG A 559 -34.07 -100.21 -36.59
CA ARG A 559 -34.39 -100.66 -37.95
C ARG A 559 -33.81 -102.04 -38.28
N ALA A 560 -32.66 -102.38 -37.70
CA ALA A 560 -32.00 -103.68 -37.84
C ALA A 560 -32.62 -104.82 -36.98
N GLY A 561 -33.61 -104.52 -36.14
CA GLY A 561 -34.31 -105.51 -35.31
C GLY A 561 -33.39 -106.21 -34.29
N GLU A 562 -33.54 -107.53 -34.10
CA GLU A 562 -32.75 -108.33 -33.13
C GLU A 562 -31.23 -108.23 -33.35
N ALA A 563 -30.77 -108.04 -34.60
CA ALA A 563 -29.34 -107.92 -34.92
C ALA A 563 -28.72 -106.59 -34.45
N GLY A 564 -29.54 -105.54 -34.25
CA GLY A 564 -29.08 -104.20 -33.85
C GLY A 564 -29.03 -103.96 -32.34
N ARG A 565 -29.42 -104.93 -31.51
CA ARG A 565 -29.67 -104.75 -30.06
C ARG A 565 -28.44 -104.27 -29.28
N GLY A 566 -27.26 -104.80 -29.59
CA GLY A 566 -25.99 -104.33 -28.99
C GLY A 566 -25.60 -102.92 -29.42
N PHE A 567 -25.84 -102.56 -30.68
CA PHE A 567 -25.63 -101.22 -31.21
C PHE A 567 -26.57 -100.19 -30.59
N ALA A 568 -27.82 -100.56 -30.33
CA ALA A 568 -28.81 -99.70 -29.68
C ALA A 568 -28.39 -99.29 -28.26
N VAL A 569 -27.81 -100.22 -27.48
CA VAL A 569 -27.31 -99.93 -26.12
C VAL A 569 -26.15 -98.94 -26.17
N VAL A 570 -25.18 -99.15 -27.07
CA VAL A 570 -24.04 -98.23 -27.23
C VAL A 570 -24.54 -96.85 -27.68
N ALA A 571 -25.47 -96.78 -28.63
CA ALA A 571 -26.03 -95.51 -29.09
C ALA A 571 -26.78 -94.76 -27.96
N ALA A 572 -27.53 -95.47 -27.11
CA ALA A 572 -28.19 -94.87 -25.95
C ALA A 572 -27.18 -94.34 -24.90
N GLU A 573 -26.09 -95.07 -24.67
CA GLU A 573 -25.02 -94.64 -23.75
C GLU A 573 -24.31 -93.38 -24.27
N VAL A 574 -23.96 -93.36 -25.57
CA VAL A 574 -23.35 -92.17 -26.22
C VAL A 574 -24.30 -90.97 -26.16
N LYS A 575 -25.60 -91.20 -26.35
CA LYS A 575 -26.63 -90.16 -26.23
C LYS A 575 -26.66 -89.56 -24.82
N SER A 576 -26.68 -90.41 -23.79
CA SER A 576 -26.65 -90.00 -22.39
C SER A 576 -25.37 -89.21 -22.04
N LEU A 577 -24.21 -89.67 -22.54
CA LEU A 577 -22.94 -88.98 -22.35
C LEU A 577 -22.93 -87.59 -23.01
N ALA A 578 -23.52 -87.46 -24.20
CA ALA A 578 -23.65 -86.20 -24.90
C ALA A 578 -24.58 -85.21 -24.15
N GLU A 579 -25.71 -85.68 -23.61
CA GLU A 579 -26.60 -84.86 -22.77
C GLU A 579 -25.92 -84.42 -21.47
N GLN A 580 -25.16 -85.30 -20.80
CA GLN A 580 -24.35 -84.92 -19.64
C GLN A 580 -23.28 -83.89 -19.99
N THR A 581 -22.62 -84.05 -21.14
CA THR A 581 -21.61 -83.10 -21.61
C THR A 581 -22.22 -81.72 -21.88
N ALA A 582 -23.37 -81.66 -22.55
CA ALA A 582 -24.10 -80.42 -22.81
C ALA A 582 -24.47 -79.70 -21.49
N LYS A 583 -24.99 -80.45 -20.52
CA LYS A 583 -25.35 -79.91 -19.20
C LYS A 583 -24.13 -79.39 -18.43
N ALA A 584 -22.99 -80.10 -18.50
CA ALA A 584 -21.75 -79.64 -17.90
C ALA A 584 -21.22 -78.37 -18.58
N THR A 585 -21.29 -78.28 -19.92
CA THR A 585 -20.91 -77.06 -20.64
C THR A 585 -21.79 -75.86 -20.29
N ASP A 586 -23.09 -76.04 -20.08
CA ASP A 586 -23.98 -74.95 -19.64
C ASP A 586 -23.58 -74.40 -18.27
N GLN A 587 -23.23 -75.30 -17.33
CA GLN A 587 -22.75 -74.90 -16.00
C GLN A 587 -21.41 -74.14 -16.08
N ILE A 588 -20.46 -74.61 -16.89
CA ILE A 588 -19.19 -73.91 -17.10
C ILE A 588 -19.43 -72.55 -17.76
N SER A 589 -20.33 -72.46 -18.73
CA SER A 589 -20.68 -71.22 -19.42
C SER A 589 -21.24 -70.17 -18.46
N ALA A 590 -22.11 -70.57 -17.53
CA ALA A 590 -22.58 -69.71 -16.44
C ALA A 590 -21.43 -69.24 -15.53
N GLN A 591 -20.48 -70.12 -15.21
CA GLN A 591 -19.31 -69.79 -14.40
C GLN A 591 -18.40 -68.76 -15.10
N VAL A 592 -18.16 -68.94 -16.40
CA VAL A 592 -17.36 -68.02 -17.24
C VAL A 592 -18.01 -66.64 -17.30
N SER A 593 -19.33 -66.58 -17.51
CA SER A 593 -20.08 -65.31 -17.51
C SER A 593 -19.98 -64.57 -16.18
N SER A 594 -20.02 -65.31 -15.06
CA SER A 594 -19.81 -64.76 -13.72
C SER A 594 -18.40 -64.18 -13.53
N ILE A 595 -17.37 -64.89 -14.03
CA ILE A 595 -15.97 -64.40 -14.02
C ILE A 595 -15.83 -63.12 -14.85
N GLN A 596 -16.41 -63.07 -16.04
CA GLN A 596 -16.39 -61.88 -16.90
C GLN A 596 -17.06 -60.68 -16.23
N THR A 597 -18.24 -60.89 -15.63
CA THR A 597 -18.97 -59.85 -14.91
C THR A 597 -18.14 -59.32 -13.74
N SER A 598 -17.60 -60.23 -12.90
CA SER A 598 -16.77 -59.86 -11.76
C SER A 598 -15.49 -59.11 -12.16
N SER A 599 -14.88 -59.50 -13.29
CA SER A 599 -13.70 -58.82 -13.84
C SER A 599 -14.02 -57.42 -14.35
N SER A 600 -15.18 -57.25 -15.01
CA SER A 600 -15.68 -55.94 -15.46
C SER A 600 -15.95 -55.00 -14.27
N ASP A 601 -16.58 -55.51 -13.21
CA ASP A 601 -16.83 -54.75 -11.99
C ASP A 601 -15.52 -54.33 -11.31
N ALA A 602 -14.53 -55.23 -11.27
CA ALA A 602 -13.20 -54.93 -10.74
C ALA A 602 -12.48 -53.84 -11.56
N VAL A 603 -12.55 -53.88 -12.91
CA VAL A 603 -12.00 -52.82 -13.78
C VAL A 603 -12.65 -51.46 -13.48
N SER A 604 -13.98 -51.44 -13.30
CA SER A 604 -14.71 -50.22 -12.97
C SER A 604 -14.27 -49.64 -11.61
N ALA A 605 -14.13 -50.51 -10.59
CA ALA A 605 -13.66 -50.12 -9.27
C ALA A 605 -12.21 -49.58 -9.31
N ILE A 606 -11.32 -50.22 -10.07
CA ILE A 606 -9.92 -49.78 -10.23
C ILE A 606 -9.87 -48.40 -10.89
N ARG A 607 -10.68 -48.14 -11.94
CA ARG A 607 -10.75 -46.80 -12.55
C ARG A 607 -11.23 -45.74 -11.57
N GLY A 608 -12.21 -46.07 -10.72
CA GLY A 608 -12.65 -45.19 -9.64
C GLY A 608 -11.53 -44.85 -8.65
N ILE A 609 -10.74 -45.86 -8.27
CA ILE A 609 -9.55 -45.68 -7.41
C ILE A 609 -8.51 -44.78 -8.10
N SER A 610 -8.18 -45.02 -9.37
CA SER A 610 -7.25 -44.16 -10.13
C SER A 610 -7.74 -42.71 -10.20
N GLY A 611 -9.04 -42.49 -10.38
CA GLY A 611 -9.63 -41.15 -10.35
C GLY A 611 -9.42 -40.44 -9.02
N THR A 612 -9.68 -41.13 -7.90
CA THR A 612 -9.44 -40.60 -6.55
C THR A 612 -7.95 -40.29 -6.31
N ILE A 613 -7.03 -41.14 -6.78
CA ILE A 613 -5.59 -40.90 -6.63
C ILE A 613 -5.14 -39.69 -7.46
N ASN A 614 -5.68 -39.50 -8.66
CA ASN A 614 -5.39 -38.31 -9.46
C ASN A 614 -5.88 -37.03 -8.78
N GLN A 615 -7.07 -37.04 -8.17
CA GLN A 615 -7.54 -35.92 -7.33
C GLN A 615 -6.61 -35.66 -6.15
N MET A 616 -6.09 -36.70 -5.49
CA MET A 616 -5.09 -36.52 -4.42
C MET A 616 -3.81 -35.84 -4.94
N ASN A 617 -3.36 -36.19 -6.15
CA ASN A 617 -2.18 -35.58 -6.76
C ASN A 617 -2.40 -34.10 -7.12
N GLU A 618 -3.58 -33.74 -7.63
CA GLU A 618 -3.96 -32.34 -7.86
C GLU A 618 -4.00 -31.53 -6.55
N ILE A 619 -4.59 -32.09 -5.49
CA ILE A 619 -4.61 -31.48 -4.16
C ILE A 619 -3.18 -31.27 -3.64
N ALA A 620 -2.30 -32.26 -3.75
CA ALA A 620 -0.90 -32.14 -3.36
C ALA A 620 -0.18 -31.01 -4.14
N SER A 621 -0.45 -30.86 -5.44
CA SER A 621 0.11 -29.77 -6.24
C SER A 621 -0.38 -28.39 -5.79
N MET A 622 -1.66 -28.27 -5.44
CA MET A 622 -2.22 -27.01 -4.90
C MET A 622 -1.61 -26.68 -3.53
N ILE A 623 -1.47 -27.66 -2.65
CA ILE A 623 -0.82 -27.47 -1.34
C ILE A 623 0.64 -27.06 -1.54
N ALA A 624 1.38 -27.69 -2.46
CA ALA A 624 2.78 -27.33 -2.73
C ALA A 624 2.92 -25.86 -3.12
N SER A 625 2.04 -25.37 -4.00
CA SER A 625 2.03 -23.97 -4.43
C SER A 625 1.72 -23.01 -3.26
N ALA A 626 0.73 -23.35 -2.43
CA ALA A 626 0.39 -22.56 -1.25
C ALA A 626 1.52 -22.53 -0.20
N VAL A 627 2.24 -23.64 -0.04
CA VAL A 627 3.38 -23.76 0.89
C VAL A 627 4.58 -22.95 0.38
N GLU A 628 4.84 -22.90 -0.93
CA GLU A 628 5.86 -22.01 -1.52
C GLU A 628 5.55 -20.52 -1.27
N GLU A 629 4.29 -20.13 -1.45
CA GLU A 629 3.83 -18.76 -1.15
C GLU A 629 3.99 -18.45 0.34
N GLN A 630 3.58 -19.37 1.23
CA GLN A 630 3.73 -19.24 2.67
C GLN A 630 5.21 -19.15 3.09
N GLY A 631 6.11 -19.88 2.42
CA GLY A 631 7.56 -19.78 2.64
C GLY A 631 8.11 -18.42 2.28
N SER A 632 7.67 -17.85 1.16
CA SER A 632 8.06 -16.51 0.73
C SER A 632 7.58 -15.44 1.72
N ALA A 633 6.33 -15.54 2.17
CA ALA A 633 5.77 -14.65 3.19
C ALA A 633 6.51 -14.74 4.53
N THR A 634 6.86 -15.96 4.96
CA THR A 634 7.61 -16.18 6.21
C THR A 634 9.02 -15.57 6.14
N GLN A 635 9.71 -15.67 5.00
CA GLN A 635 10.99 -14.99 4.79
C GLN A 635 10.86 -13.45 4.82
N GLU A 636 9.76 -12.92 4.30
CA GLU A 636 9.50 -11.48 4.35
C GLU A 636 9.24 -11.00 5.78
N ILE A 637 8.48 -11.76 6.57
CA ILE A 637 8.29 -11.50 8.00
C ILE A 637 9.65 -11.50 8.71
N ALA A 638 10.50 -12.51 8.48
CA ALA A 638 11.84 -12.57 9.10
C ALA A 638 12.69 -11.33 8.76
N ARG A 639 12.66 -10.84 7.51
CA ARG A 639 13.34 -9.59 7.11
C ARG A 639 12.76 -8.37 7.83
N ASN A 640 11.45 -8.24 7.91
CA ASN A 640 10.78 -7.13 8.58
C ASN A 640 11.07 -7.11 10.09
N VAL A 641 11.15 -8.28 10.71
CA VAL A 641 11.52 -8.44 12.13
C VAL A 641 12.97 -8.02 12.37
N GLN A 642 13.90 -8.38 11.49
CA GLN A 642 15.29 -7.89 11.58
C GLN A 642 15.38 -6.37 11.46
N GLN A 643 14.61 -5.77 10.54
CA GLN A 643 14.56 -4.31 10.40
C GLN A 643 13.95 -3.65 11.65
N ALA A 644 12.90 -4.22 12.22
CA ALA A 644 12.31 -3.75 13.47
C ALA A 644 13.31 -3.84 14.63
N ALA A 645 14.09 -4.91 14.71
CA ALA A 645 15.12 -5.08 15.73
C ALA A 645 16.20 -3.99 15.65
N LEU A 646 16.66 -3.68 14.44
CA LEU A 646 17.59 -2.57 14.20
C LEU A 646 16.97 -1.23 14.63
N GLY A 647 15.71 -0.98 14.26
CA GLY A 647 14.98 0.22 14.66
C GLY A 647 14.82 0.37 16.18
N THR A 648 14.51 -0.72 16.89
CA THR A 648 14.46 -0.70 18.37
C THR A 648 15.83 -0.40 18.99
N GLY A 649 16.92 -0.90 18.39
CA GLY A 649 18.27 -0.59 18.81
C GLY A 649 18.63 0.88 18.63
N GLU A 650 18.27 1.47 17.48
CA GLU A 650 18.48 2.91 17.22
C GLU A 650 17.68 3.79 18.18
N ILE A 651 16.41 3.45 18.44
CA ILE A 651 15.57 4.17 19.42
C ILE A 651 16.22 4.13 20.80
N SER A 652 16.67 2.96 21.26
CA SER A 652 17.34 2.81 22.55
C SER A 652 18.56 3.74 22.67
N SER A 653 19.42 3.78 21.64
CA SER A 653 20.58 4.70 21.60
C SER A 653 20.17 6.17 21.61
N ASN A 654 19.13 6.54 20.86
CA ASN A 654 18.64 7.91 20.80
C ASN A 654 18.07 8.35 22.15
N VAL A 655 17.37 7.47 22.85
CA VAL A 655 16.81 7.72 24.18
C VAL A 655 17.90 7.98 25.20
N THR A 656 19.01 7.22 25.16
CA THR A 656 20.20 7.51 25.99
C THR A 656 20.75 8.92 25.71
N GLY A 657 20.80 9.32 24.43
CA GLY A 657 21.23 10.66 24.03
C GLY A 657 20.31 11.77 24.56
N VAL A 658 18.98 11.57 24.49
CA VAL A 658 17.99 12.50 25.04
C VAL A 658 18.12 12.62 26.55
N GLN A 659 18.32 11.50 27.25
CA GLN A 659 18.50 11.49 28.70
C GLN A 659 19.76 12.27 29.12
N GLN A 660 20.86 12.12 28.39
CA GLN A 660 22.08 12.90 28.62
C GLN A 660 21.85 14.39 28.37
N ALA A 661 21.24 14.76 27.24
CA ALA A 661 20.96 16.17 26.90
C ALA A 661 20.03 16.85 27.90
N ALA A 662 19.02 16.12 28.42
CA ALA A 662 18.16 16.59 29.49
C ALA A 662 18.98 16.83 30.78
N GLY A 663 19.88 15.90 31.14
CA GLY A 663 20.80 16.07 32.27
C GLY A 663 21.70 17.31 32.14
N ASP A 664 22.31 17.51 30.97
CA ASP A 664 23.17 18.67 30.68
C ASP A 664 22.38 19.98 30.75
N THR A 665 21.14 19.98 30.26
CA THR A 665 20.23 21.14 30.33
C THR A 665 19.86 21.47 31.78
N GLY A 666 19.56 20.46 32.60
CA GLY A 666 19.30 20.65 34.03
C GLY A 666 20.51 21.21 34.78
N ALA A 667 21.72 20.74 34.48
CA ALA A 667 22.96 21.28 35.05
C ALA A 667 23.20 22.74 34.64
N ALA A 668 23.01 23.08 33.36
CA ALA A 668 23.13 24.45 32.87
C ALA A 668 22.08 25.38 33.50
N ALA A 669 20.83 24.91 33.65
CA ALA A 669 19.77 25.64 34.33
C ALA A 669 20.13 25.95 35.78
N HIS A 670 20.70 24.97 36.50
CA HIS A 670 21.18 25.18 37.87
C HIS A 670 22.27 26.25 37.95
N GLN A 671 23.22 26.26 37.00
CA GLN A 671 24.26 27.30 36.93
C GLN A 671 23.68 28.70 36.68
N VAL A 672 22.69 28.81 35.78
CA VAL A 672 22.00 30.09 35.52
C VAL A 672 21.24 30.55 36.77
N LEU A 673 20.60 29.63 37.50
CA LEU A 673 19.90 29.94 38.74
C LEU A 673 20.87 30.48 39.81
N GLU A 674 22.02 29.84 40.01
CA GLU A 674 23.07 30.31 40.93
C GLU A 674 23.61 31.69 40.52
N ALA A 675 23.95 31.88 39.24
CA ALA A 675 24.46 33.16 38.73
C ALA A 675 23.43 34.29 38.90
N SER A 676 22.15 34.00 38.70
CA SER A 676 21.06 34.97 38.84
C SER A 676 20.76 35.30 40.30
N ASN A 677 20.92 34.35 41.22
CA ASN A 677 20.85 34.59 42.65
C ASN A 677 22.00 35.50 43.12
N GLU A 678 23.21 35.28 42.60
CA GLU A 678 24.37 36.11 42.91
C GLU A 678 24.22 37.53 42.36
N LEU A 679 23.76 37.69 41.11
CA LEU A 679 23.43 39.00 40.51
C LEU A 679 22.40 39.77 41.34
N SER A 680 21.35 39.09 41.80
CA SER A 680 20.33 39.69 42.67
C SER A 680 20.95 40.18 43.99
N ARG A 681 21.83 39.39 44.61
CA ARG A 681 22.52 39.75 45.85
C ARG A 681 23.48 40.94 45.67
N GLN A 682 24.24 40.95 44.56
CA GLN A 682 25.15 42.05 44.24
C GLN A 682 24.40 43.34 43.93
N SER A 683 23.26 43.26 43.23
CA SER A 683 22.40 44.42 42.96
C SER A 683 21.86 45.04 44.25
N GLU A 684 21.43 44.21 45.20
CA GLU A 684 20.94 44.67 46.50
C GLU A 684 22.07 45.30 47.34
N THR A 685 23.27 44.71 47.31
CA THR A 685 24.46 45.27 47.96
C THR A 685 24.83 46.64 47.37
N MET A 686 24.82 46.76 46.05
CA MET A 686 25.12 48.01 45.35
C MET A 686 24.07 49.09 45.65
N ARG A 687 22.79 48.72 45.73
CA ARG A 687 21.71 49.60 46.16
C ARG A 687 21.98 50.19 47.54
N GLY A 688 22.30 49.34 48.52
CA GLY A 688 22.64 49.79 49.88
C GLY A 688 23.88 50.68 49.95
N GLN A 689 24.92 50.38 49.16
CA GLN A 689 26.13 51.22 49.07
C GLN A 689 25.84 52.59 48.47
N VAL A 690 25.02 52.65 47.42
CA VAL A 690 24.59 53.91 46.79
C VAL A 690 23.75 54.73 47.77
N GLU A 691 22.73 54.13 48.41
CA GLU A 691 21.89 54.82 49.40
C GLU A 691 22.72 55.39 50.55
N SER A 692 23.70 54.63 51.05
CA SER A 692 24.63 55.09 52.09
C SER A 692 25.52 56.25 51.61
N PHE A 693 26.07 56.15 50.40
CA PHE A 693 26.89 57.21 49.81
C PHE A 693 26.11 58.51 49.61
N LEU A 694 24.88 58.43 49.08
CA LEU A 694 23.99 59.57 48.88
C LEU A 694 23.57 60.22 50.21
N SER A 695 23.27 59.40 51.22
CA SER A 695 22.97 59.87 52.57
C SER A 695 24.14 60.63 53.20
N ASN A 696 25.36 60.08 53.07
CA ASN A 696 26.57 60.73 53.57
C ASN A 696 26.90 62.04 52.83
N ILE A 697 26.64 62.11 51.52
CA ILE A 697 26.78 63.36 50.74
C ILE A 697 25.76 64.41 51.16
N LYS A 698 24.51 64.02 51.44
CA LYS A 698 23.47 64.95 51.92
C LYS A 698 23.72 65.46 53.34
N ALA A 699 24.48 64.72 54.14
CA ALA A 699 24.83 65.08 55.52
C ALA A 699 26.12 65.93 55.64
N ALA A 700 26.97 65.93 54.61
CA ALA A 700 28.23 66.68 54.52
C ALA A 700 28.02 68.06 53.88
#